data_AF-A0A915PRR2-F1
#
_entry.id   AF-A0A915PRR2-F1
#
_cell.length_a   1.000
_cell.length_b   1.000
_cell.length_c   1.000
_cell.angle_alpha   90.00
_cell.angle_beta   90.00
_cell.angle_gamma   90.00
#
_symmetry.space_group_name_H-M   'P 1'
#
loop_
_entity.id
_entity.type
_entity.pdbx_description
1 polymer ?
#
loop_
_entity_poly.entity_id
_entity_poly.type
_entity_poly.pdbx_seq_one_letter_code
_entity_poly.pdbx_strand_id
1 'polypeptide(L)'
;MTTINKETKLDWPTYCNILYHFLEGYYGTALTACDEKLHKISQCVEVIRLLQSLRQDTVFGFATLVILRSANTLLKNPDQEEISELDRTINSVWSNPDDDEARYNAALAYMLLDNNDKARSLTENFTDSSNIQFIVLRAWLELRFGKNLNVAQKLFKKGIVADYPNAYIGMARVLEEKRNLTDLRQLLQILLKKFPTFLPGYIEYSKAFLMAHDWKQCMEQIQQTLLLQTDCLQVRLLEIIHELVVKGAGKEIDSILQNLAEAIERNESRNHELHYKIAQLISRTTTFDHPAAKFAIKLLDRAIGMAAKQEYLCEQVRFLLQGGNFKAAETFYLYLMAILDKEQHKPFEQFFEKIRNAVDVHLSALQSVVFGVEYLTLLDPNFLIDVALQLYEFAPHAPVNSTNAVLKEIDRVLTLIHDCCPALLIAGYFLAKTKYLSMDFTEAERLLKHCTERSDAPPETYLLMAQIHLCKNNYDEAGKDLDIGLSYNFKVREHPLYHLIRAKIQKNSKQIAASIQTLQKAIQLPLFKAEESKKREKLEVVDTDRIAIYLELMDSYQQLGQLAEANEVMKDAQKRWCGKAEQQQFILMEANLKLQRKDINGALEVLASVSPTDANYQTARIKMAEIYLNEKKDKRKFAVCFKQLVQNNPSSVAYVLLGDAYMNIQEPALAIEVYETALKSNPKDDVLAEKIGQAYVQCHLYTKAVSYYEAALKSGRKPVMRMRLAELLFQLEHYEKCEKVLRQALDADQNPIDIARMSDHVSYWSLLSKLHFEKGNWKEAFAALERAREIQLCIVGKPPSEVANLIEEKKLAAKINCQLAELHWNRRDANKAIDLYQEAIFLNNTDIKTMTALANLYLSLGKLDACNTQCQLILNIDRNNDDATLMMADLLYQSNEADKAIVHFTQLLNRSPNQYHALARCIELSWRRGNMEQGEKYLRNALNSNPRATLDAGFNYCKGLHEWYTGDPNAALQAFNRARRDLEWSERATYNMIEICLNLNNEIIGGEVLGCSQECDPRNENDREMGTKTAEGFLKELRHKPRLDHKYRLMESFIMLMSTNRGSVQQALTNFLGMTETKDSEVISVGALFGSARAYLILKQVPKAKAQLKRVLGYTWTLEDADYLEKCWLLLVDLYINQGKNDQASTILRTVLQHNASSTKAFEYTGYLCEREQKWIDAAANYNEAWRLSKHRNPSIGYKLAYNYLKCRKLFECIEVCHRVLELYPNYPRIKREIMDKARAAIRT
;
A
#
# COMPACT_ATOMS: atom_id res chain seq x y z
N MET A 1 34.98 23.03 45.95
CA MET A 1 36.38 23.30 46.35
C MET A 1 37.18 24.03 45.27
N THR A 2 37.23 23.55 44.02
CA THR A 2 38.03 24.15 42.93
C THR A 2 37.58 25.56 42.52
N THR A 3 36.27 25.83 42.51
CA THR A 3 35.70 27.16 42.21
C THR A 3 35.92 28.19 43.32
N ILE A 4 35.98 27.76 44.58
CA ILE A 4 36.00 28.67 45.75
C ILE A 4 37.43 29.15 46.05
N ASN A 5 38.44 28.30 45.81
CA ASN A 5 39.86 28.64 45.99
C ASN A 5 40.40 29.65 44.98
N LYS A 6 39.70 29.90 43.86
CA LYS A 6 40.09 30.95 42.90
C LYS A 6 39.73 32.36 43.39
N GLU A 7 38.78 32.51 44.32
CA GLU A 7 38.30 33.82 44.80
C GLU A 7 38.52 34.07 46.30
N THR A 8 38.67 33.03 47.13
CA THR A 8 38.93 33.20 48.59
C THR A 8 39.89 32.12 49.09
N LYS A 9 40.98 32.50 49.77
CA LYS A 9 41.81 31.54 50.51
C LYS A 9 40.96 30.97 51.65
N LEU A 10 40.45 29.74 51.51
CA LEU A 10 39.73 29.06 52.58
C LEU A 10 40.65 28.84 53.79
N ASP A 11 40.10 29.00 54.99
CA ASP A 11 40.79 28.64 56.23
C ASP A 11 40.93 27.11 56.34
N TRP A 12 42.10 26.62 56.78
CA TRP A 12 42.40 25.17 56.87
C TRP A 12 41.35 24.34 57.64
N PRO A 13 40.78 24.82 58.77
CA PRO A 13 39.73 24.11 59.48
C PRO A 13 38.47 23.88 58.64
N THR A 14 38.07 24.85 57.82
CA THR A 14 36.88 24.76 56.96
C THR A 14 37.10 23.76 55.82
N TYR A 15 38.29 23.78 55.20
CA TYR A 15 38.67 22.80 54.18
C TYR A 15 38.67 21.37 54.74
N CYS A 16 39.26 21.18 55.92
CA CYS A 16 39.29 19.87 56.59
C CYS A 16 37.88 19.39 56.99
N ASN A 17 36.97 20.31 57.34
CA ASN A 17 35.59 20.00 57.67
C ASN A 17 34.83 19.40 56.47
N ILE A 18 34.94 20.06 55.31
CA ILE A 18 34.35 19.58 54.05
C ILE A 18 34.93 18.20 53.69
N LEU A 19 36.26 18.04 53.77
CA LEU A 19 36.93 16.77 53.47
C LEU A 19 36.47 15.63 54.38
N TYR A 20 36.27 15.90 55.67
CA TYR A 20 35.76 14.92 56.63
C TYR A 20 34.37 14.41 56.25
N HIS A 21 33.43 15.29 55.89
CA HIS A 21 32.08 14.87 55.48
C HIS A 21 32.07 14.06 54.19
N PHE A 22 32.91 14.41 53.21
CA PHE A 22 33.11 13.59 51.99
C PHE A 22 33.61 12.18 52.33
N LEU A 23 34.62 12.08 53.21
CA LEU A 23 35.21 10.80 53.61
C LEU A 23 34.24 9.89 54.39
N GLU A 24 33.29 10.48 55.10
CA GLU A 24 32.24 9.79 55.86
C GLU A 24 30.99 9.48 55.00
N GLY A 25 30.96 9.88 53.73
CA GLY A 25 29.86 9.61 52.79
C GLY A 25 28.65 10.56 52.91
N TYR A 26 28.84 11.74 53.50
CA TYR A 26 27.82 12.80 53.65
C TYR A 26 28.08 13.88 52.60
N TYR A 27 27.79 13.55 51.34
CA TYR A 27 28.15 14.33 50.17
C TYR A 27 27.45 15.68 50.07
N GLY A 28 26.15 15.74 50.31
CA GLY A 28 25.42 17.00 50.24
C GLY A 28 25.67 17.90 51.46
N THR A 29 25.94 17.33 52.63
CA THR A 29 26.42 18.08 53.82
C THR A 29 27.80 18.71 53.57
N ALA A 30 28.67 18.04 52.82
CA ALA A 30 29.94 18.61 52.41
C ALA A 30 29.78 19.75 51.38
N LEU A 31 28.74 19.69 50.54
CA LEU A 31 28.41 20.72 49.55
C LEU A 31 27.76 21.96 50.19
N THR A 32 26.88 21.79 51.18
CA THR A 32 26.29 22.91 51.94
C THR A 32 27.35 23.73 52.66
N ALA A 33 28.37 23.06 53.22
CA ALA A 33 29.52 23.70 53.87
C ALA A 33 30.44 24.48 52.90
N CYS A 34 30.31 24.27 51.58
CA CYS A 34 31.09 24.98 50.56
C CYS A 34 30.43 26.30 50.12
N ASP A 35 29.15 26.28 49.72
CA ASP A 35 28.35 27.47 49.35
C ASP A 35 26.87 27.05 49.18
N GLU A 36 25.93 27.77 49.80
CA GLU A 36 24.49 27.52 49.66
C GLU A 36 24.00 27.67 48.20
N LYS A 37 24.69 28.48 47.37
CA LYS A 37 24.31 28.70 45.96
C LYS A 37 24.66 27.52 45.05
N LEU A 38 25.75 26.79 45.34
CA LEU A 38 26.15 25.60 44.59
C LEU A 38 25.16 24.42 44.79
N HIS A 39 24.45 24.41 45.91
CA HIS A 39 23.43 23.42 46.23
C HIS A 39 22.24 23.41 45.24
N LYS A 40 22.02 24.51 44.52
CA LYS A 40 20.93 24.67 43.53
C LYS A 40 21.29 24.24 42.11
N ILE A 41 22.54 23.85 41.82
CA ILE A 41 22.94 23.32 40.51
C ILE A 41 22.41 21.89 40.39
N SER A 42 21.18 21.78 39.89
CA SER A 42 20.38 20.54 39.94
C SER A 42 20.66 19.56 38.79
N GLN A 43 21.50 19.92 37.82
CA GLN A 43 21.70 19.16 36.59
C GLN A 43 23.12 18.55 36.51
N CYS A 44 23.20 17.22 36.40
CA CYS A 44 24.46 16.50 36.13
C CYS A 44 25.17 17.01 34.87
N VAL A 45 24.40 17.53 33.91
CA VAL A 45 24.89 18.13 32.66
C VAL A 45 25.72 19.40 32.91
N GLU A 46 25.33 20.24 33.87
CA GLU A 46 26.08 21.44 34.22
C GLU A 46 27.37 21.11 34.97
N VAL A 47 27.36 20.05 35.80
CA VAL A 47 28.56 19.56 36.50
C VAL A 47 29.58 18.97 35.52
N ILE A 48 29.14 18.15 34.56
CA ILE A 48 30.02 17.61 33.51
C ILE A 48 30.58 18.74 32.64
N ARG A 49 29.76 19.75 32.28
CA ARG A 49 30.21 20.94 31.53
C ARG A 49 31.26 21.76 32.29
N LEU A 50 31.07 21.94 33.60
CA LEU A 50 32.03 22.62 34.47
C LEU A 50 33.33 21.81 34.60
N LEU A 51 33.24 20.49 34.78
CA LEU A 51 34.41 19.60 34.81
C LEU A 51 35.15 19.59 33.47
N GLN A 52 34.45 19.58 32.33
CA GLN A 52 35.06 19.68 31.00
C GLN A 52 35.83 21.01 30.83
N SER A 53 35.32 22.12 31.38
CA SER A 53 36.01 23.42 31.33
C SER A 53 37.31 23.46 32.13
N LEU A 54 37.43 22.62 33.16
CA LEU A 54 38.58 22.55 34.06
C LEU A 54 39.65 21.54 33.58
N ARG A 55 39.43 20.84 32.46
CA ARG A 55 40.36 19.86 31.89
C ARG A 55 41.74 20.46 31.54
N GLN A 56 41.79 21.77 31.26
CA GLN A 56 43.00 22.49 30.86
C GLN A 56 43.75 23.16 32.04
N ASP A 57 43.24 23.04 33.28
CA ASP A 57 43.85 23.67 34.45
C ASP A 57 45.08 22.89 34.93
N THR A 58 46.18 23.58 35.28
CA THR A 58 47.44 22.95 35.68
C THR A 58 47.35 22.26 37.05
N VAL A 59 46.52 22.80 37.97
CA VAL A 59 46.45 22.33 39.37
C VAL A 59 45.35 21.29 39.58
N PHE A 60 44.23 21.41 38.86
CA PHE A 60 43.06 20.52 39.03
C PHE A 60 42.82 19.60 37.84
N GLY A 61 43.42 19.87 36.68
CA GLY A 61 43.17 19.13 35.44
C GLY A 61 43.40 17.62 35.60
N PHE A 62 44.43 17.21 36.34
CA PHE A 62 44.70 15.78 36.55
C PHE A 62 43.60 15.10 37.37
N ALA A 63 43.16 15.70 38.47
CA ALA A 63 42.05 15.19 39.28
C ALA A 63 40.73 15.16 38.49
N THR A 64 40.48 16.20 37.68
CA THR A 64 39.30 16.30 36.82
C THR A 64 39.26 15.20 35.74
N LEU A 65 40.39 14.86 35.13
CA LEU A 65 40.49 13.75 34.17
C LEU A 65 40.11 12.41 34.82
N VAL A 66 40.59 12.16 36.04
CA VAL A 66 40.28 10.94 36.80
C VAL A 66 38.79 10.85 37.12
N ILE A 67 38.20 11.95 37.58
CA ILE A 67 36.78 12.02 37.91
C ILE A 67 35.92 11.84 36.65
N LEU A 68 36.24 12.53 35.55
CA LEU A 68 35.52 12.38 34.27
C LEU A 68 35.60 10.95 33.74
N ARG A 69 36.77 10.31 33.83
CA ARG A 69 36.95 8.91 33.46
C ARG A 69 36.05 7.99 34.28
N SER A 70 36.04 8.16 35.61
CA SER A 70 35.18 7.36 36.50
C SER A 70 33.69 7.62 36.25
N ALA A 71 33.30 8.88 36.01
CA ALA A 71 31.93 9.25 35.69
C ALA A 71 31.48 8.60 34.38
N ASN A 72 32.30 8.66 33.33
CA ASN A 72 32.01 8.03 32.04
C ASN A 72 31.95 6.50 32.13
N THR A 73 32.72 5.86 33.01
CA THR A 73 32.59 4.41 33.27
C THR A 73 31.33 4.02 34.04
N LEU A 74 30.78 4.94 34.85
CA LEU A 74 29.57 4.72 35.63
C LEU A 74 28.29 5.08 34.86
N LEU A 75 28.42 5.75 33.71
CA LEU A 75 27.31 5.95 32.79
C LEU A 75 26.82 4.58 32.30
N LYS A 76 25.49 4.44 32.18
CA LYS A 76 24.86 3.19 31.71
C LYS A 76 25.40 2.73 30.34
N ASN A 77 25.84 3.67 29.49
CA ASN A 77 26.54 3.41 28.23
C ASN A 77 27.87 4.17 28.24
N PRO A 78 28.97 3.52 28.64
CA PRO A 78 30.29 4.15 28.63
C PRO A 78 30.75 4.38 27.19
N ASP A 79 31.01 5.63 26.83
CA ASP A 79 31.65 5.95 25.55
C ASP A 79 33.09 5.44 25.58
N GLN A 80 33.33 4.28 24.95
CA GLN A 80 34.62 3.62 24.99
C GLN A 80 35.71 4.43 24.28
N GLU A 81 35.35 5.25 23.28
CA GLU A 81 36.29 6.13 22.60
C GLU A 81 36.72 7.25 23.55
N GLU A 82 35.78 7.93 24.20
CA GLU A 82 36.08 8.99 25.17
C GLU A 82 36.86 8.45 26.37
N ILE A 83 36.53 7.26 26.88
CA ILE A 83 37.29 6.61 27.95
C ILE A 83 38.71 6.27 27.50
N SER A 84 38.90 5.79 26.27
CA SER A 84 40.23 5.47 25.74
C SER A 84 41.09 6.72 25.55
N GLU A 85 40.49 7.84 25.14
CA GLU A 85 41.16 9.15 25.05
C GLU A 85 41.54 9.67 26.43
N LEU A 86 40.62 9.59 27.40
CA LEU A 86 40.88 9.94 28.78
C LEU A 86 42.02 9.08 29.35
N ASP A 87 42.02 7.77 29.12
CA ASP A 87 43.08 6.85 29.56
C ASP A 87 44.44 7.20 28.94
N ARG A 88 44.49 7.57 27.65
CA ARG A 88 45.73 8.06 27.01
C ARG A 88 46.24 9.35 27.67
N THR A 89 45.35 10.31 27.93
CA THR A 89 45.73 11.58 28.56
C THR A 89 46.13 11.43 30.03
N ILE A 90 45.48 10.51 30.76
CA ILE A 90 45.83 10.16 32.13
C ILE A 90 47.23 9.53 32.15
N ASN A 91 47.52 8.59 31.25
CA ASN A 91 48.83 7.94 31.17
C ASN A 91 49.97 8.90 30.78
N SER A 92 49.71 9.92 29.95
CA SER A 92 50.70 10.95 29.63
C SER A 92 51.00 11.85 30.83
N VAL A 93 49.96 12.30 31.56
CA VAL A 93 50.13 13.14 32.76
C VAL A 93 50.75 12.36 33.92
N TRP A 94 50.44 11.06 34.03
CA TRP A 94 51.03 10.15 35.01
C TRP A 94 52.55 10.02 34.88
N SER A 95 53.07 10.10 33.66
CA SER A 95 54.50 9.90 33.37
C SER A 95 55.36 11.13 33.65
N ASN A 96 54.78 12.34 33.63
CA ASN A 96 55.50 13.59 33.92
C ASN A 96 54.60 14.61 34.64
N PRO A 97 54.32 14.43 35.95
CA PRO A 97 53.44 15.32 36.67
C PRO A 97 54.25 16.51 37.23
N ASP A 98 54.33 17.62 36.51
CA ASP A 98 55.23 18.75 36.85
C ASP A 98 54.81 19.58 38.08
N ASP A 99 53.64 19.33 38.70
CA ASP A 99 53.13 20.11 39.85
C ASP A 99 52.73 19.21 41.04
N ASP A 100 53.26 19.50 42.22
CA ASP A 100 53.02 18.78 43.47
C ASP A 100 51.56 18.90 43.93
N GLU A 101 50.93 20.07 43.74
CA GLU A 101 49.52 20.26 44.10
C GLU A 101 48.57 19.47 43.19
N ALA A 102 48.91 19.33 41.92
CA ALA A 102 48.15 18.51 40.96
C ALA A 102 48.19 17.03 41.31
N ARG A 103 49.36 16.52 41.76
CA ARG A 103 49.52 15.14 42.25
C ARG A 103 48.70 14.92 43.52
N TYR A 104 48.70 15.88 44.46
CA TYR A 104 47.90 15.82 45.69
C TYR A 104 46.41 15.69 45.37
N ASN A 105 45.90 16.59 44.52
CA ASN A 105 44.49 16.60 44.14
C ASN A 105 44.08 15.32 43.40
N ALA A 106 44.95 14.77 42.57
CA ALA A 106 44.70 13.50 41.88
C ALA A 106 44.72 12.29 42.84
N ALA A 107 45.66 12.24 43.79
CA ALA A 107 45.70 11.21 44.82
C ALA A 107 44.44 11.28 45.72
N LEU A 108 43.99 12.48 46.07
CA LEU A 108 42.74 12.71 46.80
C LEU A 108 41.52 12.24 45.98
N ALA A 109 41.46 12.54 44.68
CA ALA A 109 40.39 12.09 43.79
C ALA A 109 40.34 10.56 43.66
N TYR A 110 41.50 9.91 43.48
CA TYR A 110 41.57 8.45 43.45
C TYR A 110 41.14 7.80 44.78
N MET A 111 41.49 8.41 45.92
CA MET A 111 41.04 7.94 47.23
C MET A 111 39.52 8.08 47.41
N LEU A 112 38.91 9.18 46.94
CA LEU A 112 37.45 9.38 47.01
C LEU A 112 36.66 8.48 46.05
N LEU A 113 37.31 7.97 45.00
CA LEU A 113 36.76 7.01 44.04
C LEU A 113 37.09 5.54 44.40
N ASP A 114 37.55 5.28 45.62
CA ASP A 114 37.95 3.96 46.14
C ASP A 114 39.05 3.24 45.31
N ASN A 115 39.85 3.96 44.52
CA ASN A 115 40.96 3.40 43.73
C ASN A 115 42.32 3.59 44.43
N ASN A 116 42.51 2.79 45.47
CA ASN A 116 43.54 3.02 46.49
C ASN A 116 44.97 2.72 46.04
N ASP A 117 45.17 1.73 45.16
CA ASP A 117 46.51 1.37 44.70
C ASP A 117 47.16 2.49 43.89
N LYS A 118 46.35 3.17 43.06
CA LYS A 118 46.79 4.34 42.30
C LYS A 118 47.05 5.55 43.20
N ALA A 119 46.17 5.80 44.17
CA ALA A 119 46.38 6.86 45.18
C ALA A 119 47.67 6.62 46.00
N ARG A 120 47.95 5.36 46.34
CA ARG A 120 49.16 4.95 47.06
C ARG A 120 50.42 5.18 46.23
N SER A 121 50.45 4.74 44.97
CA SER A 121 51.63 4.94 44.10
C SER A 121 52.00 6.41 43.87
N LEU A 122 51.00 7.31 43.85
CA LEU A 122 51.21 8.75 43.70
C LEU A 122 51.78 9.41 44.96
N THR A 123 51.67 8.74 46.12
CA THR A 123 52.14 9.24 47.42
C THR A 123 53.39 8.53 47.95
N GLU A 124 53.77 7.38 47.40
CA GLU A 124 54.94 6.58 47.81
C GLU A 124 56.29 7.22 47.48
N ASN A 125 56.39 7.92 46.34
CA ASN A 125 57.64 8.52 45.86
C ASN A 125 58.04 9.82 46.59
N PHE A 126 57.18 10.34 47.47
CA PHE A 126 57.48 11.51 48.30
C PHE A 126 57.93 11.07 49.70
N THR A 127 59.24 11.03 49.92
CA THR A 127 59.83 10.80 51.25
C THR A 127 60.34 12.07 51.92
N ASP A 128 60.69 13.11 51.15
CA ASP A 128 61.26 14.35 51.68
C ASP A 128 60.69 15.60 50.98
N SER A 129 59.60 16.17 51.51
CA SER A 129 59.26 17.59 51.30
C SER A 129 58.30 18.12 52.36
N SER A 130 58.33 19.43 52.54
CA SER A 130 57.66 20.27 53.55
C SER A 130 56.12 20.29 53.54
N ASN A 131 55.45 19.47 52.71
CA ASN A 131 53.99 19.53 52.57
C ASN A 131 53.26 18.56 53.51
N ILE A 132 52.75 19.11 54.63
CA ILE A 132 52.03 18.38 55.67
C ILE A 132 50.76 17.68 55.15
N GLN A 133 50.11 18.22 54.12
CA GLN A 133 48.86 17.65 53.57
C GLN A 133 49.08 16.29 52.92
N PHE A 134 50.19 16.12 52.19
CA PHE A 134 50.59 14.84 51.59
C PHE A 134 50.88 13.78 52.66
N ILE A 135 51.58 14.17 53.72
CA ILE A 135 51.92 13.27 54.83
C ILE A 135 50.64 12.75 55.50
N VAL A 136 49.67 13.63 55.72
CA VAL A 136 48.39 13.29 56.35
C VAL A 136 47.50 12.48 55.40
N LEU A 137 47.47 12.79 54.10
CA LEU A 137 46.76 11.99 53.10
C LEU A 137 47.32 10.57 53.00
N ARG A 138 48.65 10.42 52.97
CA ARG A 138 49.32 9.11 53.01
C ARG A 138 49.00 8.35 54.29
N ALA A 139 48.94 9.04 55.44
CA ALA A 139 48.56 8.43 56.70
C ALA A 139 47.12 7.88 56.68
N TRP A 140 46.17 8.60 56.04
CA TRP A 140 44.80 8.14 55.83
C TRP A 140 44.70 6.92 54.90
N LEU A 141 45.51 6.86 53.84
CA LEU A 141 45.59 5.70 52.94
C LEU A 141 46.13 4.45 53.66
N GLU A 142 47.18 4.58 54.47
CA GLU A 142 47.73 3.48 55.28
C GLU A 142 46.75 3.01 56.36
N LEU A 143 45.95 3.92 56.93
CA LEU A 143 44.94 3.61 57.94
C LEU A 143 43.75 2.84 57.35
N ARG A 144 43.14 3.35 56.26
CA ARG A 144 41.93 2.74 55.68
C ARG A 144 42.22 1.42 54.95
N PHE A 145 43.37 1.31 54.28
CA PHE A 145 43.59 0.21 53.32
C PHE A 145 44.93 -0.54 53.49
N GLY A 146 45.99 0.14 53.94
CA GLY A 146 47.32 -0.48 54.14
C GLY A 146 47.47 -1.36 55.39
N LYS A 147 46.55 -1.26 56.36
CA LYS A 147 46.55 -1.92 57.69
C LYS A 147 47.82 -1.73 58.54
N ASN A 148 48.74 -0.85 58.16
CA ASN A 148 49.97 -0.56 58.89
C ASN A 148 49.74 0.55 59.94
N LEU A 149 49.02 0.22 61.02
CA LEU A 149 48.65 1.16 62.08
C LEU A 149 49.85 1.92 62.68
N ASN A 150 51.02 1.28 62.77
CA ASN A 150 52.22 1.91 63.34
C ASN A 150 52.84 2.96 62.40
N VAL A 151 52.73 2.78 61.09
CA VAL A 151 53.21 3.75 60.08
C VAL A 151 52.24 4.93 60.04
N ALA A 152 50.94 4.68 59.98
CA ALA A 152 49.90 5.70 60.05
C ALA A 152 50.04 6.56 61.32
N GLN A 153 50.24 5.93 62.49
CA GLN A 153 50.43 6.65 63.75
C GLN A 153 51.65 7.58 63.73
N LYS A 154 52.79 7.14 63.16
CA LYS A 154 54.00 7.98 63.04
C LYS A 154 53.76 9.18 62.13
N LEU A 155 53.05 8.98 61.01
CA LEU A 155 52.76 10.04 60.05
C LEU A 155 51.74 11.05 60.61
N PHE A 156 50.69 10.60 61.33
CA PHE A 156 49.75 11.51 61.99
C PHE A 156 50.41 12.32 63.11
N LYS A 157 51.38 11.76 63.87
CA LYS A 157 52.15 12.55 64.85
C LYS A 157 52.88 13.73 64.19
N LYS A 158 53.45 13.55 62.99
CA LYS A 158 54.09 14.64 62.25
C LYS A 158 53.08 15.73 61.87
N GLY A 159 51.87 15.36 61.46
CA GLY A 159 50.79 16.31 61.17
C GLY A 159 50.24 17.04 62.40
N ILE A 160 50.20 16.38 63.56
CA ILE A 160 49.80 16.98 64.85
C ILE A 160 50.81 18.03 65.32
N VAL A 161 52.11 17.77 65.17
CA VAL A 161 53.18 18.75 65.49
C VAL A 161 53.05 20.02 64.64
N ALA A 162 52.55 19.88 63.41
CA ALA A 162 52.28 20.98 62.50
C ALA A 162 50.88 21.61 62.66
N ASP A 163 50.14 21.26 63.72
CA ASP A 163 48.80 21.76 64.02
C ASP A 163 47.79 21.64 62.87
N TYR A 164 47.87 20.55 62.10
CA TYR A 164 46.94 20.26 61.02
C TYR A 164 45.68 19.52 61.55
N PRO A 165 44.46 20.11 61.50
CA PRO A 165 43.27 19.56 62.17
C PRO A 165 42.91 18.13 61.76
N ASN A 166 43.00 17.80 60.46
CA ASN A 166 42.67 16.46 59.96
C ASN A 166 43.63 15.37 60.46
N ALA A 167 44.85 15.73 60.90
CA ALA A 167 45.79 14.78 61.50
C ALA A 167 45.36 14.33 62.90
N TYR A 168 44.71 15.20 63.66
CA TYR A 168 44.12 14.87 64.96
C TYR A 168 42.97 13.87 64.78
N ILE A 169 42.10 14.08 63.80
CA ILE A 169 41.01 13.14 63.47
C ILE A 169 41.56 11.79 63.00
N GLY A 170 42.58 11.78 62.15
CA GLY A 170 43.24 10.54 61.73
C GLY A 170 43.88 9.77 62.89
N MET A 171 44.52 10.48 63.83
CA MET A 171 45.03 9.88 65.05
C MET A 171 43.90 9.39 65.97
N ALA A 172 42.78 10.10 66.05
CA ALA A 172 41.60 9.66 66.78
C ALA A 172 41.12 8.29 66.25
N ARG A 173 40.99 8.13 64.93
CA ARG A 173 40.66 6.83 64.31
C ARG A 173 41.69 5.72 64.58
N VAL A 174 42.99 6.05 64.60
CA VAL A 174 44.03 5.07 65.00
C VAL A 174 43.84 4.62 66.46
N LEU A 175 43.47 5.54 67.36
CA LEU A 175 43.22 5.24 68.77
C LEU A 175 41.92 4.46 68.97
N GLU A 176 40.89 4.71 68.16
CA GLU A 176 39.65 3.91 68.10
C GLU A 176 39.94 2.46 67.72
N GLU A 177 40.69 2.23 66.63
CA GLU A 177 41.10 0.89 66.19
C GLU A 177 41.95 0.16 67.25
N LYS A 178 42.78 0.91 67.99
CA LYS A 178 43.55 0.39 69.13
C LYS A 178 42.72 0.25 70.42
N ARG A 179 41.45 0.65 70.42
CA ARG A 179 40.52 0.68 71.56
C ARG A 179 41.04 1.48 72.77
N ASN A 180 41.92 2.45 72.57
CA ASN A 180 42.47 3.29 73.63
C ASN A 180 41.62 4.57 73.80
N LEU A 181 40.53 4.45 74.56
CA LEU A 181 39.51 5.49 74.69
C LEU A 181 39.95 6.66 75.59
N THR A 182 40.90 6.46 76.50
CA THR A 182 41.40 7.53 77.39
C THR A 182 42.23 8.53 76.62
N ASP A 183 43.18 8.04 75.83
CA ASP A 183 44.06 8.88 75.03
C ASP A 183 43.30 9.54 73.87
N LEU A 184 42.29 8.85 73.33
CA LEU A 184 41.37 9.38 72.33
C LEU A 184 40.64 10.64 72.84
N ARG A 185 40.05 10.56 74.04
CA ARG A 185 39.34 11.70 74.64
C ARG A 185 40.27 12.87 74.94
N GLN A 186 41.46 12.61 75.47
CA GLN A 186 42.45 13.65 75.72
C GLN A 186 42.87 14.34 74.42
N LEU A 187 43.11 13.56 73.36
CA LEU A 187 43.48 14.10 72.05
C LEU A 187 42.37 14.97 71.44
N LEU A 188 41.11 14.51 71.51
CA LEU A 188 39.96 15.27 71.01
C LEU A 188 39.70 16.53 71.84
N GLN A 189 39.90 16.48 73.16
CA GLN A 189 39.82 17.66 74.02
C GLN A 189 40.90 18.71 73.66
N ILE A 190 42.13 18.25 73.36
CA ILE A 190 43.22 19.12 72.88
C ILE A 190 42.84 19.74 71.52
N LEU A 191 42.28 18.95 70.60
CA LEU A 191 41.81 19.42 69.30
C LEU A 191 40.74 20.51 69.44
N LEU A 192 39.72 20.29 70.28
CA LEU A 192 38.64 21.26 70.51
C LEU A 192 39.13 22.56 71.14
N LYS A 193 40.12 22.48 72.05
CA LYS A 193 40.73 23.67 72.66
C LYS A 193 41.54 24.50 71.65
N LYS A 194 42.23 23.85 70.71
CA LYS A 194 43.03 24.52 69.67
C LYS A 194 42.17 25.05 68.52
N PHE A 195 41.12 24.32 68.13
CA PHE A 195 40.27 24.63 66.98
C PHE A 195 38.79 24.60 67.36
N PRO A 196 38.28 25.66 68.02
CA PRO A 196 36.92 25.68 68.56
C PRO A 196 35.82 25.72 67.47
N THR A 197 36.15 26.11 66.24
CA THR A 197 35.23 26.16 65.09
C THR A 197 35.24 24.87 64.24
N PHE A 198 36.08 23.89 64.59
CA PHE A 198 36.24 22.65 63.83
C PHE A 198 35.21 21.60 64.24
N LEU A 199 34.06 21.60 63.56
CA LEU A 199 32.92 20.72 63.84
C LEU A 199 33.26 19.21 63.94
N PRO A 200 34.09 18.62 63.06
CA PRO A 200 34.38 17.18 63.13
C PRO A 200 34.98 16.74 64.47
N GLY A 201 35.72 17.63 65.15
CA GLY A 201 36.23 17.37 66.49
C GLY A 201 35.11 17.12 67.51
N TYR A 202 34.02 17.90 67.44
CA TYR A 202 32.88 17.75 68.36
C TYR A 202 32.07 16.47 68.06
N ILE A 203 31.97 16.10 66.78
CA ILE A 203 31.29 14.87 66.34
C ILE A 203 32.03 13.64 66.83
N GLU A 204 33.34 13.55 66.56
CA GLU A 204 34.16 12.42 67.01
C GLU A 204 34.26 12.36 68.54
N TYR A 205 34.24 13.52 69.22
CA TYR A 205 34.20 13.55 70.69
C TYR A 205 32.88 13.00 71.24
N SER A 206 31.76 13.30 70.59
CA SER A 206 30.45 12.71 70.90
C SER A 206 30.46 11.18 70.68
N LYS A 207 31.02 10.72 69.55
CA LYS A 207 31.20 9.28 69.26
C LYS A 207 32.08 8.59 70.31
N ALA A 208 33.15 9.22 70.77
CA ALA A 208 34.05 8.66 71.79
C ALA A 208 33.36 8.46 73.16
N PHE A 209 32.39 9.30 73.52
CA PHE A 209 31.56 9.08 74.71
C PHE A 209 30.61 7.90 74.53
N LEU A 210 29.98 7.80 73.35
CA LEU A 210 29.14 6.66 72.99
C LEU A 210 29.92 5.34 73.07
N MET A 211 31.14 5.30 72.51
CA MET A 211 32.00 4.12 72.48
C MET A 211 32.43 3.64 73.87
N ALA A 212 32.56 4.53 74.85
CA ALA A 212 32.89 4.14 76.22
C ALA A 212 31.65 3.88 77.09
N HIS A 213 30.45 3.89 76.51
CA HIS A 213 29.17 3.71 77.21
C HIS A 213 28.89 4.76 78.29
N ASP A 214 29.42 5.98 78.14
CA ASP A 214 29.18 7.09 79.08
C ASP A 214 28.02 7.96 78.57
N TRP A 215 26.80 7.48 78.78
CA TRP A 215 25.57 8.02 78.17
C TRP A 215 25.25 9.46 78.58
N LYS A 216 25.55 9.83 79.84
CA LYS A 216 25.23 11.18 80.37
C LYS A 216 26.09 12.25 79.70
N GLN A 217 27.42 12.05 79.69
CA GLN A 217 28.34 12.98 79.04
C GLN A 217 28.19 12.95 77.52
N CYS A 218 27.83 11.80 76.94
CA CYS A 218 27.48 11.70 75.53
C CYS A 218 26.33 12.63 75.16
N MET A 219 25.24 12.65 75.94
CA MET A 219 24.08 13.50 75.65
C MET A 219 24.39 14.99 75.83
N GLU A 220 25.13 15.36 76.89
CA GLU A 220 25.58 16.74 77.09
C GLU A 220 26.44 17.21 75.90
N GLN A 221 27.33 16.36 75.42
CA GLN A 221 28.19 16.67 74.27
C GLN A 221 27.42 16.75 72.94
N ILE A 222 26.42 15.88 72.75
CA ILE A 222 25.50 15.93 71.61
C ILE A 222 24.75 17.27 71.60
N GLN A 223 24.18 17.68 72.74
CA GLN A 223 23.48 18.97 72.87
C GLN A 223 24.41 20.16 72.62
N GLN A 224 25.64 20.13 73.15
CA GLN A 224 26.64 21.17 72.86
C GLN A 224 26.97 21.25 71.37
N THR A 225 27.06 20.12 70.68
CA THR A 225 27.36 20.09 69.24
C THR A 225 26.18 20.60 68.41
N LEU A 226 24.95 20.28 68.81
CA LEU A 226 23.73 20.77 68.15
C LEU A 226 23.47 22.27 68.37
N LEU A 227 23.96 22.85 69.48
CA LEU A 227 23.95 24.30 69.69
C LEU A 227 24.90 25.04 68.73
N LEU A 228 25.99 24.38 68.31
CA LEU A 228 26.92 24.93 67.31
C LEU A 228 26.38 24.80 65.89
N GLN A 229 25.77 23.66 65.56
CA GLN A 229 25.11 23.44 64.28
C GLN A 229 23.87 22.55 64.43
N THR A 230 22.70 23.16 64.27
CA THR A 230 21.40 22.51 64.49
C THR A 230 21.11 21.36 63.53
N ASP A 231 21.67 21.45 62.32
CA ASP A 231 21.34 20.59 61.18
C ASP A 231 22.41 19.49 60.94
N CYS A 232 23.28 19.22 61.93
CA CYS A 232 24.32 18.20 61.81
C CYS A 232 23.75 16.78 61.87
N LEU A 233 23.61 16.14 60.70
CA LEU A 233 22.95 14.85 60.54
C LEU A 233 23.61 13.70 61.33
N GLN A 234 24.94 13.66 61.37
CA GLN A 234 25.71 12.65 62.11
C GLN A 234 25.40 12.68 63.63
N VAL A 235 25.24 13.88 64.20
CA VAL A 235 24.95 14.07 65.62
C VAL A 235 23.49 13.78 65.93
N ARG A 236 22.56 14.15 65.03
CA ARG A 236 21.14 13.76 65.12
C ARG A 236 20.97 12.24 65.09
N LEU A 237 21.78 11.52 64.32
CA LEU A 237 21.79 10.05 64.36
C LEU A 237 22.27 9.50 65.71
N LEU A 238 23.30 10.11 66.32
CA LEU A 238 23.75 9.74 67.67
C LEU A 238 22.68 10.05 68.74
N GLU A 239 21.97 11.16 68.59
CA GLU A 239 20.82 11.53 69.43
C GLU A 239 19.70 10.48 69.35
N ILE A 240 19.37 10.01 68.15
CA ILE A 240 18.40 8.92 67.93
C ILE A 240 18.89 7.60 68.53
N ILE A 241 20.16 7.25 68.35
CA ILE A 241 20.73 6.04 68.96
C ILE A 241 20.65 6.13 70.49
N HIS A 242 20.98 7.27 71.08
CA HIS A 242 20.88 7.48 72.53
C HIS A 242 19.43 7.32 73.01
N GLU A 243 18.45 7.98 72.36
CA GLU A 243 17.04 7.87 72.74
C GLU A 243 16.49 6.44 72.58
N LEU A 244 16.80 5.77 71.46
CA LEU A 244 16.31 4.41 71.18
C LEU A 244 16.96 3.35 72.08
N VAL A 245 18.26 3.43 72.32
CA VAL A 245 19.02 2.39 73.04
C VAL A 245 18.98 2.60 74.56
N VAL A 246 19.00 3.85 75.04
CA VAL A 246 19.09 4.16 76.48
C VAL A 246 17.73 4.41 77.11
N LYS A 247 16.84 5.16 76.44
CA LYS A 247 15.54 5.56 77.00
C LYS A 247 14.38 4.69 76.51
N GLY A 248 14.50 4.02 75.36
CA GLY A 248 13.57 3.01 74.85
C GLY A 248 12.24 3.54 74.30
N ALA A 249 11.67 4.62 74.87
CA ALA A 249 10.50 5.33 74.35
C ALA A 249 10.40 6.75 74.95
N GLY A 250 10.91 7.77 74.26
CA GLY A 250 10.81 9.17 74.67
C GLY A 250 9.65 9.91 73.97
N LYS A 251 8.90 10.75 74.69
CA LYS A 251 7.92 11.69 74.09
C LYS A 251 8.54 12.66 73.07
N GLU A 252 9.86 12.80 73.13
CA GLU A 252 10.66 13.67 72.27
C GLU A 252 11.14 12.97 70.99
N ILE A 253 10.89 11.66 70.81
CA ILE A 253 11.43 10.94 69.64
C ILE A 253 10.81 11.39 68.32
N ASP A 254 9.52 11.75 68.31
CA ASP A 254 8.84 12.21 67.10
C ASP A 254 9.40 13.55 66.63
N SER A 255 9.73 14.47 67.55
CA SER A 255 10.35 15.75 67.20
C SER A 255 11.79 15.55 66.71
N ILE A 256 12.54 14.61 67.30
CA ILE A 256 13.90 14.28 66.84
C ILE A 256 13.87 13.62 65.46
N LEU A 257 12.93 12.70 65.19
CA LEU A 257 12.76 12.07 63.88
C LEU A 257 12.35 13.09 62.81
N GLN A 258 11.49 14.05 63.15
CA GLN A 258 11.12 15.13 62.24
C GLN A 258 12.32 16.04 61.93
N ASN A 259 13.10 16.43 62.95
CA ASN A 259 14.33 17.20 62.75
C ASN A 259 15.36 16.44 61.89
N LEU A 260 15.48 15.12 62.07
CA LEU A 260 16.31 14.28 61.19
C LEU A 260 15.79 14.26 59.76
N ALA A 261 14.46 14.14 59.57
CA ALA A 261 13.84 14.13 58.25
C ALA A 261 14.11 15.44 57.50
N GLU A 262 13.95 16.58 58.17
CA GLU A 262 14.25 17.91 57.61
C GLU A 262 15.75 18.05 57.27
N ALA A 263 16.63 17.56 58.14
CA ALA A 263 18.07 17.57 57.88
C ALA A 263 18.45 16.67 56.68
N ILE A 264 17.84 15.49 56.53
CA ILE A 264 18.05 14.61 55.36
C ILE A 264 17.54 15.28 54.08
N GLU A 265 16.35 15.88 54.10
CA GLU A 265 15.77 16.50 52.92
C GLU A 265 16.56 17.74 52.46
N ARG A 266 17.06 18.54 53.41
CA ARG A 266 17.92 19.70 53.10
C ARG A 266 19.29 19.26 52.60
N ASN A 267 19.96 18.36 53.30
CA ASN A 267 21.40 18.10 53.09
C ASN A 267 21.69 16.87 52.23
N GLU A 268 20.86 15.82 52.22
CA GLU A 268 21.22 14.50 51.65
C GLU A 268 20.09 13.83 50.84
N SER A 269 19.17 14.59 50.25
CA SER A 269 17.96 14.06 49.60
C SER A 269 18.18 13.04 48.47
N ARG A 270 19.37 12.96 47.86
CA ARG A 270 19.69 12.02 46.76
C ARG A 270 20.60 10.85 47.16
N ASN A 271 21.03 10.77 48.41
CA ASN A 271 22.03 9.80 48.87
C ASN A 271 21.36 8.48 49.33
N HIS A 272 21.03 7.60 48.37
CA HIS A 272 20.27 6.37 48.65
C HIS A 272 20.96 5.41 49.64
N GLU A 273 22.30 5.35 49.66
CA GLU A 273 23.05 4.46 50.57
C GLU A 273 22.92 4.90 52.02
N LEU A 274 22.93 6.22 52.26
CA LEU A 274 22.73 6.78 53.59
C LEU A 274 21.30 6.53 54.09
N HIS A 275 20.29 6.73 53.25
CA HIS A 275 18.89 6.42 53.56
C HIS A 275 18.73 4.95 53.99
N TYR A 276 19.34 4.03 53.22
CA TYR A 276 19.34 2.60 53.55
C TYR A 276 20.06 2.30 54.88
N LYS A 277 21.27 2.84 55.10
CA LYS A 277 22.03 2.61 56.35
C LYS A 277 21.28 3.11 57.59
N ILE A 278 20.61 4.26 57.49
CA ILE A 278 19.78 4.80 58.57
C ILE A 278 18.55 3.91 58.80
N ALA A 279 17.87 3.49 57.74
CA ALA A 279 16.72 2.60 57.83
C ALA A 279 17.11 1.24 58.45
N GLN A 280 18.24 0.67 58.05
CA GLN A 280 18.78 -0.58 58.58
C GLN A 280 19.17 -0.47 60.06
N LEU A 281 19.79 0.64 60.47
CA LEU A 281 20.12 0.89 61.87
C LEU A 281 18.86 0.91 62.74
N ILE A 282 17.85 1.70 62.34
CA ILE A 282 16.58 1.83 63.09
C ILE A 282 15.81 0.51 63.08
N SER A 283 15.80 -0.23 61.96
CA SER A 283 15.19 -1.57 61.84
C SER A 283 15.74 -2.57 62.86
N ARG A 284 17.04 -2.48 63.17
CA ARG A 284 17.72 -3.43 64.07
C ARG A 284 17.59 -3.06 65.54
N THR A 285 17.38 -1.79 65.85
CA THR A 285 17.32 -1.29 67.23
C THR A 285 15.90 -1.14 67.77
N THR A 286 14.88 -1.18 66.91
CA THR A 286 13.48 -0.89 67.30
C THR A 286 12.51 -2.04 67.01
N THR A 287 11.43 -2.10 67.79
CA THR A 287 10.30 -3.00 67.54
C THR A 287 9.38 -2.43 66.46
N PHE A 288 8.70 -3.29 65.70
CA PHE A 288 7.88 -2.91 64.54
C PHE A 288 6.83 -1.81 64.84
N ASP A 289 6.18 -1.86 66.00
CA ASP A 289 5.13 -0.89 66.37
C ASP A 289 5.64 0.50 66.75
N HIS A 290 6.96 0.70 66.84
CA HIS A 290 7.56 1.96 67.25
C HIS A 290 7.51 3.00 66.11
N PRO A 291 7.24 4.30 66.37
CA PRO A 291 7.18 5.36 65.35
C PRO A 291 8.41 5.43 64.43
N ALA A 292 9.60 5.15 64.99
CA ALA A 292 10.86 5.08 64.25
C ALA A 292 10.87 4.01 63.15
N ALA A 293 10.17 2.87 63.32
CA ALA A 293 10.09 1.83 62.29
C ALA A 293 9.32 2.32 61.05
N LYS A 294 8.23 3.08 61.24
CA LYS A 294 7.49 3.72 60.13
C LYS A 294 8.35 4.73 59.37
N PHE A 295 9.20 5.47 60.09
CA PHE A 295 10.16 6.39 59.48
C PHE A 295 11.23 5.63 58.67
N ALA A 296 11.74 4.51 59.19
CA ALA A 296 12.70 3.66 58.52
C ALA A 296 12.15 3.05 57.21
N ILE A 297 10.89 2.61 57.20
CA ILE A 297 10.22 2.10 55.99
C ILE A 297 10.17 3.19 54.91
N LYS A 298 9.75 4.42 55.25
CA LYS A 298 9.71 5.54 54.29
C LYS A 298 11.08 5.87 53.70
N LEU A 299 12.15 5.81 54.50
CA LEU A 299 13.51 6.03 54.01
C LEU A 299 13.98 4.88 53.11
N LEU A 300 13.62 3.64 53.44
CA LEU A 300 13.94 2.47 52.63
C LEU A 300 13.23 2.51 51.28
N ASP A 301 11.94 2.86 51.24
CA ASP A 301 11.17 3.00 50.01
C ASP A 301 11.76 4.11 49.10
N ARG A 302 12.17 5.25 49.71
CA ARG A 302 12.89 6.31 48.98
C ARG A 302 14.23 5.80 48.42
N ALA A 303 14.98 5.00 49.19
CA ALA A 303 16.24 4.43 48.74
C ALA A 303 16.05 3.44 47.57
N ILE A 304 15.05 2.56 47.65
CA ILE A 304 14.68 1.61 46.59
C ILE A 304 14.22 2.35 45.33
N GLY A 305 13.41 3.40 45.49
CA GLY A 305 12.97 4.26 44.38
C GLY A 305 14.13 4.97 43.66
N MET A 306 15.23 5.26 44.36
CA MET A 306 16.44 5.83 43.74
C MET A 306 17.34 4.75 43.11
N ALA A 307 17.57 3.65 43.81
CA ALA A 307 18.40 2.55 43.36
C ALA A 307 17.92 1.21 43.95
N ALA A 308 17.38 0.34 43.10
CA ALA A 308 16.90 -0.99 43.50
C ALA A 308 18.06 -1.99 43.66
N LYS A 309 18.86 -1.86 44.72
CA LYS A 309 19.92 -2.84 45.06
C LYS A 309 19.32 -4.04 45.81
N GLN A 310 19.90 -5.22 45.61
CA GLN A 310 19.44 -6.48 46.25
C GLN A 310 19.38 -6.38 47.78
N GLU A 311 20.36 -5.71 48.40
CA GLU A 311 20.43 -5.51 49.85
C GLU A 311 19.24 -4.71 50.40
N TYR A 312 18.69 -3.78 49.61
CA TYR A 312 17.60 -2.90 50.06
C TYR A 312 16.28 -3.66 50.07
N LEU A 313 16.07 -4.49 49.05
CA LEU A 313 14.91 -5.36 48.91
C LEU A 313 14.91 -6.45 49.99
N CYS A 314 16.08 -6.96 50.38
CA CYS A 314 16.20 -7.90 51.50
C CYS A 314 15.76 -7.28 52.84
N GLU A 315 16.14 -6.03 53.13
CA GLU A 315 15.68 -5.34 54.34
C GLU A 315 14.18 -5.00 54.26
N GLN A 316 13.60 -4.82 53.06
CA GLN A 316 12.15 -4.62 52.89
C GLN A 316 11.36 -5.89 53.25
N VAL A 317 11.81 -7.06 52.78
CA VAL A 317 11.23 -8.35 53.17
C VAL A 317 11.34 -8.57 54.69
N ARG A 318 12.44 -8.15 55.32
CA ARG A 318 12.61 -8.23 56.77
C ARG A 318 11.58 -7.39 57.53
N PHE A 319 11.29 -6.18 57.08
CA PHE A 319 10.24 -5.34 57.69
C PHE A 319 8.85 -6.01 57.59
N LEU A 320 8.53 -6.65 56.44
CA LEU A 320 7.28 -7.38 56.27
C LEU A 320 7.17 -8.59 57.22
N LEU A 321 8.27 -9.31 57.44
CA LEU A 321 8.34 -10.41 58.41
C LEU A 321 8.20 -9.90 59.86
N GLN A 322 8.84 -8.78 60.21
CA GLN A 322 8.70 -8.15 61.53
C GLN A 322 7.28 -7.65 61.80
N GLY A 323 6.56 -7.23 60.76
CA GLY A 323 5.15 -6.84 60.84
C GLY A 323 4.15 -8.00 60.85
N GLY A 324 4.61 -9.25 60.80
CA GLY A 324 3.77 -10.46 60.86
C GLY A 324 3.01 -10.78 59.56
N ASN A 325 3.27 -10.08 58.46
CA ASN A 325 2.59 -10.31 57.18
C ASN A 325 3.35 -11.36 56.34
N PHE A 326 3.27 -12.62 56.77
CA PHE A 326 4.02 -13.75 56.18
C PHE A 326 3.66 -13.98 54.70
N LYS A 327 2.39 -13.83 54.32
CA LYS A 327 1.95 -14.02 52.92
C LYS A 327 2.52 -12.95 52.00
N ALA A 328 2.51 -11.67 52.41
CA ALA A 328 3.12 -10.61 51.62
C ALA A 328 4.65 -10.79 51.52
N ALA A 329 5.31 -11.19 52.61
CA ALA A 329 6.74 -11.49 52.59
C ALA A 329 7.09 -12.64 51.63
N GLU A 330 6.26 -13.68 51.58
CA GLU A 330 6.41 -14.82 50.64
C GLU A 330 6.20 -14.38 49.18
N THR A 331 5.16 -13.59 48.90
CA THR A 331 4.90 -13.01 47.57
C THR A 331 6.09 -12.20 47.06
N PHE A 332 6.59 -11.26 47.86
CA PHE A 332 7.74 -10.43 47.49
C PHE A 332 9.02 -11.26 47.35
N TYR A 333 9.24 -12.26 48.19
CA TYR A 333 10.37 -13.18 48.07
C TYR A 333 10.35 -13.96 46.73
N LEU A 334 9.21 -14.54 46.36
CA LEU A 334 9.06 -15.27 45.10
C LEU A 334 9.25 -14.35 43.89
N TYR A 335 8.72 -13.13 43.94
CA TYR A 335 8.91 -12.12 42.91
C TYR A 335 10.40 -11.73 42.75
N LEU A 336 11.11 -11.48 43.85
CA LEU A 336 12.54 -11.18 43.83
C LEU A 336 13.37 -12.33 43.28
N MET A 337 13.05 -13.57 43.66
CA MET A 337 13.70 -14.76 43.11
C MET A 337 13.48 -14.91 41.61
N ALA A 338 12.30 -14.55 41.10
CA ALA A 338 12.04 -14.54 39.67
C ALA A 338 12.88 -13.47 38.95
N ILE A 339 12.96 -12.24 39.48
CA ILE A 339 13.81 -11.19 38.91
C ILE A 339 15.29 -11.62 38.91
N LEU A 340 15.76 -12.26 39.98
CA LEU A 340 17.13 -12.78 40.06
C LEU A 340 17.41 -13.85 39.00
N ASP A 341 16.47 -14.75 38.76
CA ASP A 341 16.60 -15.77 37.70
C ASP A 341 16.68 -15.13 36.31
N LYS A 342 15.93 -14.03 36.09
CA LYS A 342 15.98 -13.22 34.86
C LYS A 342 17.35 -12.53 34.70
N GLU A 343 17.87 -11.89 35.74
CA GLU A 343 19.20 -11.26 35.71
C GLU A 343 20.34 -12.27 35.51
N GLN A 344 20.17 -13.50 36.01
CA GLN A 344 21.12 -14.62 35.85
C GLN A 344 20.95 -15.41 34.55
N HIS A 345 20.07 -14.97 33.63
CA HIS A 345 19.79 -15.63 32.34
C HIS A 345 19.41 -17.12 32.45
N LYS A 346 18.65 -17.49 33.49
CA LYS A 346 18.10 -18.85 33.65
C LYS A 346 16.96 -19.13 32.65
N PRO A 347 16.62 -20.40 32.38
CA PRO A 347 15.54 -20.75 31.44
C PRO A 347 14.20 -20.10 31.83
N PHE A 348 13.46 -19.64 30.81
CA PHE A 348 12.20 -18.92 30.95
C PHE A 348 11.15 -19.65 31.80
N GLU A 349 11.10 -20.98 31.72
CA GLU A 349 10.16 -21.81 32.47
C GLU A 349 10.28 -21.62 33.98
N GLN A 350 11.51 -21.50 34.50
CA GLN A 350 11.78 -21.30 35.93
C GLN A 350 11.35 -19.90 36.39
N PHE A 351 11.59 -18.89 35.56
CA PHE A 351 11.12 -17.52 35.78
C PHE A 351 9.58 -17.47 35.83
N PHE A 352 8.94 -18.06 34.82
CA PHE A 352 7.49 -18.05 34.66
C PHE A 352 6.78 -18.78 35.80
N GLU A 353 7.30 -19.93 36.23
CA GLU A 353 6.77 -20.68 37.36
C GLU A 353 6.83 -19.88 38.67
N LYS A 354 7.96 -19.23 38.96
CA LYS A 354 8.12 -18.41 40.18
C LYS A 354 7.24 -17.16 40.18
N ILE A 355 7.10 -16.47 39.05
CA ILE A 355 6.16 -15.35 38.92
C ILE A 355 4.73 -15.82 39.12
N ARG A 356 4.33 -16.92 38.47
CA ARG A 356 2.99 -17.46 38.61
C ARG A 356 2.68 -17.84 40.06
N ASN A 357 3.63 -18.49 40.74
CA ASN A 357 3.50 -18.83 42.16
C ASN A 357 3.38 -17.57 43.03
N ALA A 358 4.12 -16.49 42.74
CA ALA A 358 3.98 -15.22 43.45
C ALA A 358 2.56 -14.64 43.29
N VAL A 359 2.01 -14.65 42.08
CA VAL A 359 0.63 -14.22 41.82
C VAL A 359 -0.38 -15.11 42.54
N ASP A 360 -0.22 -16.43 42.48
CA ASP A 360 -1.14 -17.38 43.11
C ASP A 360 -1.15 -17.22 44.64
N VAL A 361 0.01 -17.03 45.27
CA VAL A 361 0.12 -16.72 46.71
C VAL A 361 -0.55 -15.39 47.05
N HIS A 362 -0.33 -14.34 46.23
CA HIS A 362 -0.99 -13.04 46.40
C HIS A 362 -2.52 -13.15 46.31
N LEU A 363 -3.04 -13.86 45.30
CA LEU A 363 -4.47 -14.07 45.12
C LEU A 363 -5.07 -14.95 46.23
N SER A 364 -4.31 -15.90 46.78
CA SER A 364 -4.76 -16.72 47.92
C SER A 364 -5.00 -15.89 49.20
N ALA A 365 -4.33 -14.75 49.34
CA ALA A 365 -4.58 -13.81 50.44
C ALA A 365 -5.93 -13.10 50.28
N LEU A 366 -6.40 -12.92 49.03
CA LEU A 366 -7.65 -12.27 48.69
C LEU A 366 -8.86 -13.21 48.78
N GLN A 367 -8.68 -14.51 48.52
CA GLN A 367 -9.78 -15.50 48.54
C GLN A 367 -10.49 -15.60 49.91
N SER A 368 -9.79 -15.29 51.01
CA SER A 368 -10.37 -15.30 52.36
C SER A 368 -11.15 -14.02 52.71
N VAL A 369 -11.15 -13.00 51.86
CA VAL A 369 -11.70 -11.67 52.15
C VAL A 369 -12.81 -11.33 51.13
N VAL A 370 -13.94 -10.82 51.62
CA VAL A 370 -15.04 -10.37 50.76
C VAL A 370 -14.71 -9.01 50.14
N PHE A 371 -15.12 -8.78 48.88
CA PHE A 371 -14.90 -7.51 48.19
C PHE A 371 -15.39 -6.31 49.02
N GLY A 372 -14.47 -5.40 49.37
CA GLY A 372 -14.65 -4.28 50.30
C GLY A 372 -13.36 -3.49 50.50
N VAL A 373 -13.29 -2.63 51.52
CA VAL A 373 -12.11 -1.79 51.79
C VAL A 373 -10.87 -2.65 52.08
N GLU A 374 -11.01 -3.70 52.89
CA GLU A 374 -9.92 -4.62 53.22
C GLU A 374 -9.40 -5.38 51.99
N TYR A 375 -10.31 -5.82 51.11
CA TYR A 375 -9.96 -6.46 49.85
C TYR A 375 -9.14 -5.52 48.95
N LEU A 376 -9.56 -4.26 48.79
CA LEU A 376 -8.84 -3.27 47.99
C LEU A 376 -7.47 -2.90 48.59
N THR A 377 -7.35 -2.89 49.93
CA THR A 377 -6.04 -2.66 50.57
C THR A 377 -5.07 -3.81 50.39
N LEU A 378 -5.56 -5.05 50.28
CA LEU A 378 -4.72 -6.24 50.07
C LEU A 378 -4.43 -6.50 48.59
N LEU A 379 -5.26 -6.00 47.68
CA LEU A 379 -5.15 -6.24 46.24
C LEU A 379 -3.82 -5.76 45.65
N ASP A 380 -3.28 -4.65 46.15
CA ASP A 380 -2.09 -3.96 45.63
C ASP A 380 -1.99 -3.93 44.09
N PRO A 381 -2.80 -3.08 43.42
CA PRO A 381 -2.82 -2.99 41.96
C PRO A 381 -1.47 -2.63 41.34
N ASN A 382 -0.62 -1.88 42.05
CA ASN A 382 0.67 -1.46 41.52
C ASN A 382 1.63 -2.65 41.40
N PHE A 383 1.71 -3.49 42.44
CA PHE A 383 2.50 -4.72 42.41
C PHE A 383 2.05 -5.66 41.26
N LEU A 384 0.74 -5.86 41.10
CA LEU A 384 0.21 -6.72 40.05
C LEU A 384 0.45 -6.16 38.63
N ILE A 385 0.43 -4.83 38.45
CA ILE A 385 0.82 -4.20 37.19
C ILE A 385 2.31 -4.42 36.92
N ASP A 386 3.18 -4.27 37.92
CA ASP A 386 4.62 -4.50 37.75
C ASP A 386 4.90 -5.96 37.34
N VAL A 387 4.21 -6.93 37.95
CA VAL A 387 4.28 -8.33 37.53
C VAL A 387 3.85 -8.50 36.08
N ALA A 388 2.74 -7.88 35.66
CA ALA A 388 2.28 -7.93 34.28
C ALA A 388 3.30 -7.31 33.30
N LEU A 389 3.95 -6.21 33.67
CA LEU A 389 5.02 -5.57 32.89
C LEU A 389 6.25 -6.46 32.74
N GLN A 390 6.65 -7.20 33.78
CA GLN A 390 7.74 -8.18 33.70
C GLN A 390 7.40 -9.33 32.75
N LEU A 391 6.14 -9.80 32.75
CA LEU A 391 5.68 -10.84 31.83
C LEU A 391 5.61 -10.35 30.38
N TYR A 392 5.26 -9.08 30.18
CA TYR A 392 5.23 -8.44 28.87
C TYR A 392 6.58 -8.46 28.15
N GLU A 393 7.69 -8.60 28.88
CA GLU A 393 9.01 -8.75 28.27
C GLU A 393 9.12 -9.97 27.37
N PHE A 394 8.41 -11.04 27.72
CA PHE A 394 8.38 -12.33 27.03
C PHE A 394 7.14 -12.52 26.16
N ALA A 395 6.29 -11.50 26.05
CA ALA A 395 5.13 -11.50 25.16
C ALA A 395 5.57 -11.39 23.69
N PRO A 396 4.78 -11.94 22.73
CA PRO A 396 5.08 -11.83 21.32
C PRO A 396 5.05 -10.36 20.88
N HIS A 397 5.98 -9.99 20.00
CA HIS A 397 6.10 -8.62 19.48
C HIS A 397 5.06 -8.27 18.41
N ALA A 398 4.43 -9.28 17.81
CA ALA A 398 3.40 -9.14 16.79
C ALA A 398 2.14 -9.92 17.20
N PRO A 399 0.95 -9.55 16.69
CA PRO A 399 -0.28 -10.28 16.98
C PRO A 399 -0.20 -11.72 16.46
N VAL A 400 -0.45 -12.69 17.34
CA VAL A 400 -0.33 -14.13 17.03
C VAL A 400 -1.65 -14.84 17.29
N ASN A 401 -2.04 -15.74 16.39
CA ASN A 401 -3.26 -16.52 16.47
C ASN A 401 -3.15 -17.75 17.42
N SER A 402 -1.95 -18.03 17.96
CA SER A 402 -1.68 -19.17 18.83
C SER A 402 -1.89 -18.82 20.31
N THR A 403 -2.42 -19.77 21.10
CA THR A 403 -2.61 -19.60 22.53
C THR A 403 -1.28 -19.54 23.29
N ASN A 404 -0.80 -18.34 23.64
CA ASN A 404 0.41 -18.13 24.42
C ASN A 404 0.11 -18.14 25.93
N ALA A 405 0.83 -18.96 26.71
CA ALA A 405 0.66 -19.06 28.16
C ALA A 405 0.95 -17.74 28.90
N VAL A 406 1.92 -16.95 28.40
CA VAL A 406 2.30 -15.65 28.99
C VAL A 406 1.18 -14.64 28.84
N LEU A 407 0.59 -14.55 27.63
CA LEU A 407 -0.54 -13.65 27.37
C LEU A 407 -1.76 -14.03 28.23
N LYS A 408 -2.01 -15.32 28.48
CA LYS A 408 -3.10 -15.77 29.36
C LYS A 408 -2.89 -15.34 30.81
N GLU A 409 -1.67 -15.43 31.33
CA GLU A 409 -1.37 -15.00 32.69
C GLU A 409 -1.43 -13.46 32.83
N ILE A 410 -0.95 -12.72 31.83
CA ILE A 410 -1.11 -11.26 31.77
C ILE A 410 -2.60 -10.88 31.74
N ASP A 411 -3.40 -11.54 30.90
CA ASP A 411 -4.85 -11.33 30.81
C ASP A 411 -5.53 -11.58 32.16
N ARG A 412 -5.20 -12.70 32.81
CA ARG A 412 -5.74 -13.07 34.14
C ARG A 412 -5.48 -11.99 35.19
N VAL A 413 -4.25 -11.49 35.28
CA VAL A 413 -3.86 -10.47 36.26
C VAL A 413 -4.53 -9.13 35.97
N LEU A 414 -4.50 -8.69 34.70
CA LEU A 414 -5.03 -7.38 34.31
C LEU A 414 -6.56 -7.31 34.30
N THR A 415 -7.25 -8.40 33.94
CA THR A 415 -8.72 -8.48 34.05
C THR A 415 -9.17 -8.34 35.50
N LEU A 416 -8.48 -9.00 36.44
CA LEU A 416 -8.78 -8.88 37.87
C LEU A 416 -8.62 -7.43 38.38
N ILE A 417 -7.57 -6.73 37.96
CA ILE A 417 -7.39 -5.31 38.28
C ILE A 417 -8.47 -4.45 37.63
N HIS A 418 -8.78 -4.69 36.35
CA HIS A 418 -9.78 -3.92 35.61
C HIS A 418 -11.18 -4.03 36.23
N ASP A 419 -11.58 -5.25 36.63
CA ASP A 419 -12.88 -5.51 37.24
C ASP A 419 -12.99 -4.89 38.65
N CYS A 420 -11.91 -4.93 39.44
CA CYS A 420 -11.89 -4.36 40.80
C CYS A 420 -11.67 -2.84 40.82
N CYS A 421 -10.87 -2.31 39.89
CA CYS A 421 -10.40 -0.92 39.84
C CYS A 421 -10.48 -0.35 38.41
N PRO A 422 -11.68 -0.17 37.84
CA PRO A 422 -11.85 0.28 36.46
C PRO A 422 -11.35 1.72 36.20
N ALA A 423 -11.13 2.51 37.25
CA ALA A 423 -10.56 3.85 37.13
C ALA A 423 -9.05 3.86 36.84
N LEU A 424 -8.36 2.74 37.03
CA LEU A 424 -6.93 2.61 36.75
C LEU A 424 -6.70 2.38 35.25
N LEU A 425 -6.69 3.46 34.48
CA LEU A 425 -6.63 3.43 33.01
C LEU A 425 -5.41 2.69 32.45
N ILE A 426 -4.29 2.69 33.18
CA ILE A 426 -3.06 1.98 32.79
C ILE A 426 -3.30 0.47 32.67
N ALA A 427 -4.05 -0.12 33.60
CA ALA A 427 -4.41 -1.55 33.55
C ALA A 427 -5.35 -1.84 32.36
N GLY A 428 -6.31 -0.95 32.09
CA GLY A 428 -7.19 -1.05 30.92
C GLY A 428 -6.44 -0.98 29.59
N TYR A 429 -5.46 -0.09 29.47
CA TYR A 429 -4.59 0.02 28.30
C TYR A 429 -3.76 -1.26 28.08
N PHE A 430 -3.09 -1.77 29.13
CA PHE A 430 -2.32 -2.99 29.01
C PHE A 430 -3.22 -4.21 28.77
N LEU A 431 -4.45 -4.25 29.28
CA LEU A 431 -5.39 -5.31 28.94
C LEU A 431 -5.76 -5.26 27.45
N ALA A 432 -6.07 -4.06 26.93
CA ALA A 432 -6.35 -3.88 25.51
C ALA A 432 -5.16 -4.26 24.61
N LYS A 433 -3.93 -3.94 25.03
CA LYS A 433 -2.70 -4.37 24.34
C LYS A 433 -2.55 -5.89 24.32
N THR A 434 -2.91 -6.58 25.41
CA THR A 434 -2.94 -8.05 25.47
C THR A 434 -3.95 -8.61 24.47
N LYS A 435 -5.17 -8.05 24.43
CA LYS A 435 -6.22 -8.47 23.49
C LYS A 435 -5.81 -8.24 22.03
N TYR A 436 -5.17 -7.12 21.74
CA TYR A 436 -4.57 -6.84 20.43
C TYR A 436 -3.54 -7.91 20.01
N LEU A 437 -2.60 -8.26 20.90
CA LEU A 437 -1.60 -9.30 20.63
C LEU A 437 -2.21 -10.69 20.45
N SER A 438 -3.38 -10.94 21.07
CA SER A 438 -4.16 -12.17 20.87
C SER A 438 -5.09 -12.16 19.65
N MET A 439 -5.06 -11.11 18.83
CA MET A 439 -5.95 -10.87 17.66
C MET A 439 -7.43 -10.62 17.98
N ASP A 440 -7.80 -10.39 19.25
CA ASP A 440 -9.14 -9.96 19.62
C ASP A 440 -9.26 -8.42 19.49
N PHE A 441 -9.38 -7.97 18.25
CA PHE A 441 -9.47 -6.54 17.94
C PHE A 441 -10.79 -5.90 18.41
N THR A 442 -11.83 -6.69 18.61
CA THR A 442 -13.14 -6.22 19.06
C THR A 442 -13.12 -5.82 20.52
N GLU A 443 -12.58 -6.68 21.39
CA GLU A 443 -12.49 -6.39 22.81
C GLU A 443 -11.42 -5.35 23.11
N ALA A 444 -10.30 -5.38 22.38
CA ALA A 444 -9.26 -4.34 22.46
C ALA A 444 -9.84 -2.94 22.17
N GLU A 445 -10.64 -2.81 21.11
CA GLU A 445 -11.28 -1.53 20.76
C GLU A 445 -12.29 -1.07 21.83
N ARG A 446 -13.07 -2.00 22.42
CA ARG A 446 -14.01 -1.70 23.51
C ARG A 446 -13.28 -1.14 24.74
N LEU A 447 -12.19 -1.78 25.14
CA LEU A 447 -11.38 -1.37 26.29
C LEU A 447 -10.71 -0.01 26.06
N LEU A 448 -10.19 0.23 24.85
CA LEU A 448 -9.57 1.52 24.51
C LEU A 448 -10.60 2.65 24.44
N LYS A 449 -11.81 2.41 23.92
CA LYS A 449 -12.90 3.40 23.93
C LYS A 449 -13.26 3.81 25.35
N HIS A 450 -13.35 2.85 26.27
CA HIS A 450 -13.57 3.15 27.69
C HIS A 450 -12.44 3.99 28.30
N CYS A 451 -11.19 3.77 27.86
CA CYS A 451 -10.05 4.59 28.30
C CYS A 451 -10.15 6.03 27.75
N THR A 452 -10.59 6.21 26.50
CA THR A 452 -10.68 7.53 25.84
C THR A 452 -11.82 8.42 26.33
N GLU A 453 -12.88 7.86 26.92
CA GLU A 453 -14.00 8.62 27.49
C GLU A 453 -13.59 9.47 28.72
N ARG A 454 -12.40 9.24 29.29
CA ARG A 454 -11.89 9.94 30.47
C ARG A 454 -10.74 10.89 30.10
N SER A 455 -10.65 12.03 30.79
CA SER A 455 -9.68 13.10 30.47
C SER A 455 -8.21 12.69 30.57
N ASP A 456 -7.90 11.69 31.39
CA ASP A 456 -6.53 11.32 31.77
C ASP A 456 -6.02 10.09 31.00
N ALA A 457 -6.55 9.85 29.80
CA ALA A 457 -6.18 8.71 28.97
C ALA A 457 -4.67 8.73 28.61
N PRO A 458 -3.97 7.59 28.70
CA PRO A 458 -2.59 7.50 28.24
C PRO A 458 -2.52 7.80 26.74
N PRO A 459 -1.58 8.65 26.26
CA PRO A 459 -1.45 9.00 24.84
C PRO A 459 -1.21 7.77 23.94
N GLU A 460 -0.68 6.68 24.51
CA GLU A 460 -0.46 5.38 23.87
C GLU A 460 -1.76 4.71 23.42
N THR A 461 -2.89 5.06 24.06
CA THR A 461 -4.23 4.57 23.74
C THR A 461 -4.59 4.89 22.29
N TYR A 462 -4.34 6.13 21.85
CA TYR A 462 -4.65 6.59 20.50
C TYR A 462 -3.74 5.94 19.44
N LEU A 463 -2.46 5.71 19.76
CA LEU A 463 -1.55 5.00 18.87
C LEU A 463 -1.99 3.54 18.66
N LEU A 464 -2.39 2.86 19.73
CA LEU A 464 -2.86 1.47 19.64
C LEU A 464 -4.21 1.38 18.91
N MET A 465 -5.10 2.36 19.10
CA MET A 465 -6.36 2.44 18.35
C MET A 465 -6.11 2.60 16.85
N ALA A 466 -5.21 3.53 16.47
CA ALA A 466 -4.82 3.71 15.07
C ALA A 466 -4.17 2.46 14.46
N GLN A 467 -3.39 1.69 15.24
CA GLN A 467 -2.85 0.39 14.79
C GLN A 467 -3.96 -0.65 14.55
N ILE A 468 -4.97 -0.72 15.41
CA ILE A 468 -6.11 -1.62 15.24
C ILE A 468 -6.91 -1.25 13.99
N HIS A 469 -7.21 0.03 13.77
CA HIS A 469 -7.92 0.47 12.56
C HIS A 469 -7.12 0.24 11.29
N LEU A 470 -5.79 0.41 11.32
CA LEU A 470 -4.94 0.01 10.20
C LEU A 470 -5.04 -1.50 9.92
N CYS A 471 -5.05 -2.35 10.95
CA CYS A 471 -5.22 -3.80 10.77
C CYS A 471 -6.60 -4.15 10.17
N LYS A 472 -7.63 -3.35 10.45
CA LYS A 472 -8.97 -3.46 9.86
C LYS A 472 -9.10 -2.81 8.47
N ASN A 473 -8.03 -2.23 7.92
CA ASN A 473 -8.00 -1.43 6.68
C ASN A 473 -8.84 -0.14 6.71
N ASN A 474 -9.13 0.40 7.89
CA ASN A 474 -9.86 1.65 8.07
C ASN A 474 -8.89 2.83 8.24
N TYR A 475 -8.33 3.31 7.13
CA TYR A 475 -7.28 4.34 7.12
C TYR A 475 -7.75 5.73 7.59
N ASP A 476 -9.02 6.08 7.35
CA ASP A 476 -9.57 7.40 7.72
C ASP A 476 -9.73 7.55 9.23
N GLU A 477 -10.29 6.53 9.90
CA GLU A 477 -10.41 6.49 11.36
C GLU A 477 -9.03 6.43 12.04
N ALA A 478 -8.09 5.65 11.48
CA ALA A 478 -6.71 5.63 11.95
C ALA A 478 -6.03 7.01 11.86
N GLY A 479 -6.36 7.81 10.83
CA GLY A 479 -5.90 9.20 10.70
C GLY A 479 -6.47 10.11 11.78
N LYS A 480 -7.79 10.02 12.04
CA LYS A 480 -8.47 10.78 13.09
C LYS A 480 -7.88 10.49 14.46
N ASP A 481 -7.72 9.23 14.82
CA ASP A 481 -7.16 8.82 16.11
C ASP A 481 -5.75 9.37 16.32
N LEU A 482 -4.95 9.40 15.25
CA LEU A 482 -3.58 9.90 15.28
C LEU A 482 -3.50 11.42 15.42
N ASP A 483 -4.44 12.15 14.79
CA ASP A 483 -4.59 13.60 14.95
C ASP A 483 -5.14 13.97 16.34
N ILE A 484 -6.09 13.18 16.86
CA ILE A 484 -6.61 13.32 18.21
C ILE A 484 -5.48 13.10 19.24
N GLY A 485 -4.74 12.01 19.11
CA GLY A 485 -3.60 11.70 19.98
C GLY A 485 -2.52 12.80 19.98
N LEU A 486 -2.26 13.42 18.82
CA LEU A 486 -1.35 14.56 18.71
C LEU A 486 -1.86 15.79 19.46
N SER A 487 -3.17 16.04 19.46
CA SER A 487 -3.76 17.19 20.15
C SER A 487 -3.69 17.08 21.68
N TYR A 488 -3.75 15.86 22.22
CA TYR A 488 -3.57 15.59 23.65
C TYR A 488 -2.10 15.63 24.09
N ASN A 489 -1.18 15.05 23.32
CA ASN A 489 0.24 15.03 23.66
C ASN A 489 1.16 15.10 22.44
N PHE A 490 1.83 16.25 22.29
CA PHE A 490 2.79 16.47 21.21
C PHE A 490 3.99 15.51 21.22
N LYS A 491 4.34 14.91 22.37
CA LYS A 491 5.45 13.94 22.49
C LYS A 491 5.21 12.64 21.72
N VAL A 492 3.96 12.34 21.35
CA VAL A 492 3.61 11.19 20.49
C VAL A 492 4.37 11.22 19.15
N ARG A 493 4.67 12.43 18.65
CA ARG A 493 5.45 12.63 17.42
C ARG A 493 6.91 12.19 17.54
N GLU A 494 7.46 12.12 18.74
CA GLU A 494 8.82 11.63 18.96
C GLU A 494 8.91 10.10 18.82
N HIS A 495 7.77 9.40 18.76
CA HIS A 495 7.71 7.95 18.64
C HIS A 495 7.74 7.47 17.18
N PRO A 496 8.63 6.52 16.81
CA PRO A 496 8.70 6.00 15.43
C PRO A 496 7.41 5.34 14.91
N LEU A 497 6.61 4.69 15.76
CA LEU A 497 5.31 4.12 15.36
C LEU A 497 4.33 5.19 14.84
N TYR A 498 4.33 6.41 15.38
CA TYR A 498 3.50 7.50 14.87
C TYR A 498 3.82 7.78 13.40
N HIS A 499 5.11 7.85 13.06
CA HIS A 499 5.56 8.07 11.69
C HIS A 499 5.27 6.88 10.77
N LEU A 500 5.37 5.65 11.27
CA LEU A 500 5.01 4.44 10.52
C LEU A 500 3.53 4.43 10.14
N ILE A 501 2.63 4.68 11.10
CA ILE A 501 1.17 4.71 10.88
C ILE A 501 0.83 5.82 9.88
N ARG A 502 1.39 7.02 10.08
CA ARG A 502 1.17 8.16 9.18
C ARG A 502 1.68 7.90 7.77
N ALA A 503 2.83 7.23 7.62
CA ALA A 503 3.38 6.85 6.33
C ALA A 503 2.49 5.84 5.59
N LYS A 504 1.90 4.87 6.31
CA LYS A 504 0.93 3.91 5.74
C LYS A 504 -0.35 4.60 5.24
N ILE A 505 -0.87 5.56 5.99
CA ILE A 505 -2.03 6.38 5.59
C ILE A 505 -1.71 7.19 4.32
N GLN A 506 -0.55 7.86 4.29
CA GLN A 506 -0.08 8.64 3.12
C GLN A 506 0.11 7.77 1.88
N LYS A 507 0.60 6.54 2.06
CA LYS A 507 0.78 5.57 0.98
C LYS A 507 -0.56 5.12 0.40
N ASN A 508 -1.55 4.84 1.26
CA ASN A 508 -2.92 4.50 0.82
C ASN A 508 -3.60 5.67 0.07
N SER A 509 -3.34 6.92 0.49
CA SER A 509 -3.81 8.12 -0.23
C SER A 509 -3.00 8.47 -1.50
N LYS A 510 -2.10 7.57 -1.94
CA LYS A 510 -1.21 7.71 -3.11
C LYS A 510 -0.17 8.85 -2.99
N GLN A 511 0.06 9.37 -1.79
CA GLN A 511 1.09 10.38 -1.50
C GLN A 511 2.42 9.73 -1.10
N ILE A 512 2.99 8.91 -1.99
CA ILE A 512 4.15 8.05 -1.69
C ILE A 512 5.41 8.87 -1.36
N ALA A 513 5.64 9.99 -2.04
CA ALA A 513 6.78 10.87 -1.75
C ALA A 513 6.72 11.48 -0.33
N ALA A 514 5.52 11.84 0.14
CA ALA A 514 5.32 12.31 1.52
C ALA A 514 5.55 11.18 2.54
N SER A 515 5.13 9.95 2.19
CA SER A 515 5.38 8.75 3.00
C SER A 515 6.88 8.51 3.22
N ILE A 516 7.69 8.58 2.16
CA ILE A 516 9.16 8.46 2.26
C ILE A 516 9.75 9.52 3.20
N GLN A 517 9.37 10.79 3.04
CA GLN A 517 9.85 11.85 3.92
C GLN A 517 9.47 11.62 5.39
N THR A 518 8.27 11.09 5.64
CA THR A 518 7.79 10.77 7.00
C THR A 518 8.60 9.61 7.60
N LEU A 519 8.92 8.58 6.81
CA LEU A 519 9.72 7.43 7.25
C LEU A 519 11.20 7.78 7.45
N GLN A 520 11.78 8.62 6.59
CA GLN A 520 13.14 9.15 6.79
C GLN A 520 13.26 9.97 8.08
N LYS A 521 12.23 10.77 8.41
CA LYS A 521 12.17 11.46 9.71
C LYS A 521 12.14 10.47 10.87
N ALA A 522 11.44 9.35 10.74
CA ALA A 522 11.39 8.32 11.77
C ALA A 522 12.79 7.75 12.09
N ILE A 523 13.61 7.49 11.06
CA ILE A 523 14.97 6.95 11.21
C ILE A 523 15.92 7.96 11.88
N GLN A 524 15.69 9.25 11.68
CA GLN A 524 16.51 10.31 12.28
C GLN A 524 16.24 10.51 13.78
N LEU A 525 15.13 9.98 14.32
CA LEU A 525 14.75 10.17 15.71
C LEU A 525 15.77 9.54 16.69
N PRO A 526 16.09 10.21 17.80
CA PRO A 526 16.98 9.66 18.83
C PRO A 526 16.51 8.30 19.38
N LEU A 527 15.20 8.14 19.59
CA LEU A 527 14.58 6.90 20.06
C LEU A 527 14.72 5.73 19.07
N PHE A 528 14.83 6.02 17.77
CA PHE A 528 15.04 4.98 16.75
C PHE A 528 16.49 4.47 16.76
N LYS A 529 17.45 5.38 16.98
CA LYS A 529 18.90 5.07 16.97
C LYS A 529 19.38 4.37 18.24
N ALA A 530 18.73 4.60 19.38
CA ALA A 530 19.04 3.95 20.64
C ALA A 530 18.98 2.41 20.51
N GLU A 531 19.98 1.71 21.06
CA GLU A 531 19.98 0.25 21.23
C GLU A 531 19.17 -0.15 22.48
N GLU A 532 18.62 -1.35 22.46
CA GLU A 532 17.65 -1.86 23.45
C GLU A 532 18.10 -1.63 24.91
N SER A 533 17.33 -0.83 25.65
CA SER A 533 17.48 -0.70 27.10
C SER A 533 16.78 -1.87 27.80
N LYS A 534 17.44 -2.46 28.80
CA LYS A 534 16.93 -3.62 29.56
C LYS A 534 15.77 -3.30 30.54
N LYS A 535 14.99 -2.22 30.34
CA LYS A 535 13.90 -1.83 31.25
C LYS A 535 12.69 -1.26 30.50
N ARG A 536 11.66 -2.09 30.27
CA ARG A 536 10.39 -1.73 29.59
C ARG A 536 9.42 -0.90 30.45
N GLU A 537 9.89 0.19 31.05
CA GLU A 537 9.05 1.09 31.87
C GLU A 537 8.46 2.27 31.06
N LYS A 538 8.94 2.51 29.83
CA LYS A 538 8.45 3.58 28.92
C LYS A 538 8.38 3.07 27.48
N LEU A 539 7.64 3.76 26.62
CA LEU A 539 7.52 3.55 25.15
C LEU A 539 8.88 3.26 24.49
N GLU A 540 9.30 1.99 24.49
CA GLU A 540 10.49 1.53 23.80
C GLU A 540 10.11 1.05 22.40
N VAL A 541 10.94 1.42 21.44
CA VAL A 541 10.81 1.00 20.06
C VAL A 541 11.32 -0.42 19.97
N VAL A 542 10.44 -1.36 19.60
CA VAL A 542 10.81 -2.76 19.41
C VAL A 542 11.55 -2.91 18.08
N ASP A 543 12.51 -3.84 17.99
CA ASP A 543 13.20 -4.12 16.73
C ASP A 543 12.22 -4.50 15.60
N THR A 544 11.07 -5.11 15.92
CA THR A 544 9.96 -5.32 14.96
C THR A 544 9.43 -4.04 14.35
N ASP A 545 9.29 -2.98 15.14
CA ASP A 545 8.80 -1.68 14.68
C ASP A 545 9.85 -0.99 13.81
N ARG A 546 11.13 -1.13 14.17
CA ARG A 546 12.24 -0.64 13.35
C ARG A 546 12.27 -1.35 12.00
N ILE A 547 12.17 -2.68 12.00
CA ILE A 547 12.13 -3.50 10.79
C ILE A 547 10.93 -3.11 9.92
N ALA A 548 9.75 -2.93 10.51
CA ALA A 548 8.56 -2.48 9.79
C ALA A 548 8.76 -1.11 9.09
N ILE A 549 9.44 -0.17 9.74
CA ILE A 549 9.79 1.13 9.15
C ILE A 549 10.74 0.96 7.95
N TYR A 550 11.78 0.13 8.09
CA TYR A 550 12.70 -0.15 6.99
C TYR A 550 12.00 -0.84 5.81
N LEU A 551 11.16 -1.85 6.07
CA LEU A 551 10.39 -2.56 5.05
C LEU A 551 9.41 -1.64 4.30
N GLU A 552 8.66 -0.79 5.02
CA GLU A 552 7.74 0.17 4.40
C GLU A 552 8.46 1.27 3.61
N LEU A 553 9.66 1.67 4.06
CA LEU A 553 10.48 2.63 3.33
C LEU A 553 10.99 2.03 2.02
N MET A 554 11.49 0.79 2.05
CA MET A 554 11.91 0.07 0.85
C MET A 554 10.75 -0.11 -0.12
N ASP A 555 9.57 -0.55 0.35
CA ASP A 555 8.39 -0.71 -0.50
C ASP A 555 7.93 0.62 -1.12
N SER A 556 7.97 1.72 -0.36
CA SER A 556 7.64 3.06 -0.87
C SER A 556 8.61 3.50 -1.97
N TYR A 557 9.91 3.23 -1.82
CA TYR A 557 10.90 3.48 -2.87
C TYR A 557 10.66 2.61 -4.11
N GLN A 558 10.30 1.34 -3.94
CA GLN A 558 9.96 0.44 -5.05
C GLN A 558 8.76 0.95 -5.85
N GLN A 559 7.68 1.41 -5.19
CA GLN A 559 6.49 1.93 -5.87
C GLN A 559 6.78 3.20 -6.69
N LEU A 560 7.76 4.00 -6.29
CA LEU A 560 8.26 5.17 -7.03
C LEU A 560 9.29 4.83 -8.12
N GLY A 561 9.71 3.57 -8.24
CA GLY A 561 10.74 3.12 -9.19
C GLY A 561 12.19 3.47 -8.78
N GLN A 562 12.41 3.93 -7.55
CA GLN A 562 13.71 4.31 -6.99
C GLN A 562 14.45 3.09 -6.41
N LEU A 563 14.90 2.20 -7.29
CA LEU A 563 15.49 0.91 -6.91
C LEU A 563 16.91 1.03 -6.31
N ALA A 564 17.64 2.12 -6.56
CA ALA A 564 18.98 2.30 -6.03
C ALA A 564 18.93 2.61 -4.53
N GLU A 565 18.08 3.56 -4.17
CA GLU A 565 17.82 4.04 -2.81
C GLU A 565 17.25 2.92 -1.94
N ALA A 566 16.30 2.13 -2.46
CA ALA A 566 15.75 0.97 -1.75
C ALA A 566 16.84 -0.06 -1.38
N ASN A 567 17.88 -0.21 -2.21
CA ASN A 567 18.97 -1.14 -1.95
C ASN A 567 20.02 -0.60 -0.97
N GLU A 568 20.26 0.71 -0.94
CA GLU A 568 21.10 1.31 0.11
C GLU A 568 20.42 1.15 1.47
N VAL A 569 19.11 1.41 1.55
CA VAL A 569 18.31 1.16 2.76
C VAL A 569 18.36 -0.32 3.17
N MET A 570 18.35 -1.26 2.20
CA MET A 570 18.52 -2.69 2.47
C MET A 570 19.90 -3.04 3.02
N LYS A 571 20.98 -2.49 2.46
CA LYS A 571 22.34 -2.69 3.00
C LYS A 571 22.47 -2.16 4.42
N ASP A 572 21.87 -1.02 4.70
CA ASP A 572 21.88 -0.42 6.04
C ASP A 572 21.11 -1.28 7.05
N ALA A 573 19.96 -1.83 6.65
CA ALA A 573 19.24 -2.80 7.47
C ALA A 573 20.08 -4.07 7.72
N GLN A 574 20.73 -4.62 6.69
CA GLN A 574 21.58 -5.81 6.82
C GLN A 574 22.78 -5.58 7.76
N LYS A 575 23.42 -4.41 7.71
CA LYS A 575 24.50 -4.06 8.65
C LYS A 575 24.00 -4.06 10.09
N ARG A 576 22.79 -3.52 10.33
CA ARG A 576 22.22 -3.39 11.68
C ARG A 576 21.78 -4.71 12.29
N TRP A 577 21.21 -5.62 11.50
CA TRP A 577 20.73 -6.93 11.96
C TRP A 577 21.62 -8.10 11.56
N CYS A 578 22.90 -7.84 11.23
CA CYS A 578 23.84 -8.89 10.84
C CYS A 578 24.02 -9.93 11.95
N GLY A 579 23.71 -11.20 11.67
CA GLY A 579 23.86 -12.32 12.61
C GLY A 579 22.74 -12.45 13.65
N LYS A 580 21.68 -11.62 13.55
CA LYS A 580 20.48 -11.71 14.39
C LYS A 580 19.38 -12.55 13.71
N ALA A 581 18.50 -13.18 14.48
CA ALA A 581 17.40 -14.00 13.94
C ALA A 581 16.39 -13.16 13.13
N GLU A 582 16.22 -11.89 13.51
CA GLU A 582 15.31 -10.94 12.86
C GLU A 582 15.76 -10.55 11.44
N GLN A 583 17.04 -10.80 11.07
CA GLN A 583 17.55 -10.60 9.72
C GLN A 583 16.71 -11.32 8.65
N GLN A 584 16.11 -12.46 9.03
CA GLN A 584 15.28 -13.26 8.15
C GLN A 584 13.98 -12.55 7.70
N GLN A 585 13.55 -11.49 8.38
CA GLN A 585 12.36 -10.73 8.01
C GLN A 585 12.57 -9.88 6.73
N PHE A 586 13.82 -9.62 6.35
CA PHE A 586 14.15 -8.84 5.15
C PHE A 586 14.26 -9.67 3.87
N ILE A 587 14.29 -11.01 3.97
CA ILE A 587 14.55 -11.93 2.85
C ILE A 587 13.55 -11.77 1.70
N LEU A 588 12.25 -11.63 2.01
CA LEU A 588 11.22 -11.46 0.99
C LEU A 588 11.38 -10.13 0.24
N MET A 589 11.74 -9.06 0.96
CA MET A 589 11.98 -7.75 0.36
C MET A 589 13.25 -7.76 -0.52
N GLU A 590 14.30 -8.46 -0.10
CA GLU A 590 15.51 -8.65 -0.90
C GLU A 590 15.23 -9.40 -2.20
N ALA A 591 14.48 -10.50 -2.11
CA ALA A 591 14.05 -11.24 -3.29
C ALA A 591 13.25 -10.35 -4.26
N ASN A 592 12.32 -9.55 -3.77
CA ASN A 592 11.54 -8.61 -4.59
C ASN A 592 12.42 -7.52 -5.25
N LEU A 593 13.39 -6.96 -4.52
CA LEU A 593 14.34 -5.99 -5.09
C LEU A 593 15.19 -6.60 -6.20
N LYS A 594 15.67 -7.84 -6.03
CA LYS A 594 16.41 -8.58 -7.06
C LYS A 594 15.56 -8.87 -8.29
N LEU A 595 14.29 -9.24 -8.11
CA LEU A 595 13.33 -9.45 -9.21
C LEU A 595 13.08 -8.17 -10.02
N GLN A 596 12.86 -7.02 -9.37
CA GLN A 596 12.66 -5.74 -10.08
C GLN A 596 13.90 -5.31 -10.86
N ARG A 597 15.10 -5.72 -10.42
CA ARG A 597 16.36 -5.56 -11.17
C ARG A 597 16.56 -6.59 -12.28
N LYS A 598 15.60 -7.50 -12.48
CA LYS A 598 15.66 -8.65 -13.40
C LYS A 598 16.70 -9.71 -13.03
N ASP A 599 17.22 -9.71 -11.80
CA ASP A 599 18.06 -10.78 -11.27
C ASP A 599 17.21 -11.90 -10.64
N ILE A 600 16.66 -12.75 -11.51
CA ILE A 600 15.77 -13.84 -11.12
C ILE A 600 16.53 -14.93 -10.35
N ASN A 601 17.79 -15.19 -10.72
CA ASN A 601 18.57 -16.28 -10.10
C ASN A 601 19.02 -15.88 -8.69
N GLY A 602 19.50 -14.65 -8.50
CA GLY A 602 19.86 -14.15 -7.18
C GLY A 602 18.66 -14.08 -6.22
N ALA A 603 17.45 -13.77 -6.72
CA ALA A 603 16.23 -13.82 -5.93
C ALA A 603 15.89 -15.25 -5.45
N LEU A 604 16.06 -16.25 -6.33
CA LEU A 604 15.82 -17.66 -5.98
C LEU A 604 16.85 -18.19 -4.98
N GLU A 605 18.11 -17.79 -5.08
CA GLU A 605 19.16 -18.18 -4.13
C GLU A 605 18.87 -17.65 -2.71
N VAL A 606 18.42 -16.39 -2.61
CA VAL A 606 18.02 -15.76 -1.33
C VAL A 606 16.82 -16.46 -0.70
N LEU A 607 15.83 -16.88 -1.49
CA LEU A 607 14.68 -17.60 -0.96
C LEU A 607 15.00 -19.05 -0.60
N ALA A 608 15.95 -19.67 -1.30
CA ALA A 608 16.39 -21.03 -1.05
C ALA A 608 17.26 -21.18 0.21
N SER A 609 17.92 -20.11 0.65
CA SER A 609 18.78 -20.11 1.86
C SER A 609 17.99 -20.16 3.19
N VAL A 610 16.66 -19.98 3.15
CA VAL A 610 15.80 -20.04 4.35
C VAL A 610 15.68 -21.48 4.87
N SER A 611 15.91 -21.67 6.17
CA SER A 611 15.87 -22.97 6.83
C SER A 611 14.42 -23.44 7.06
N PRO A 612 14.12 -24.75 7.02
CA PRO A 612 12.79 -25.29 7.34
C PRO A 612 12.27 -24.98 8.75
N THR A 613 13.17 -24.67 9.68
CA THR A 613 12.85 -24.33 11.08
C THR A 613 12.32 -22.92 11.25
N ASP A 614 12.46 -22.07 10.23
CA ASP A 614 12.18 -20.64 10.34
C ASP A 614 10.68 -20.36 10.13
N ALA A 615 10.13 -19.40 10.88
CA ALA A 615 8.74 -18.99 10.76
C ALA A 615 8.37 -18.47 9.35
N ASN A 616 9.35 -17.90 8.63
CA ASN A 616 9.19 -17.37 7.27
C ASN A 616 9.41 -18.42 6.17
N TYR A 617 9.64 -19.69 6.51
CA TYR A 617 9.90 -20.74 5.51
C TYR A 617 8.71 -20.93 4.55
N GLN A 618 7.47 -20.88 5.08
CA GLN A 618 6.28 -21.03 4.27
C GLN A 618 6.13 -19.90 3.25
N THR A 619 6.29 -18.65 3.68
CA THR A 619 6.17 -17.47 2.83
C THR A 619 7.28 -17.43 1.78
N ALA A 620 8.52 -17.80 2.16
CA ALA A 620 9.64 -17.89 1.23
C ALA A 620 9.40 -18.91 0.10
N ARG A 621 8.90 -20.11 0.42
CA ARG A 621 8.61 -21.14 -0.59
C ARG A 621 7.45 -20.79 -1.51
N ILE A 622 6.41 -20.14 -1.00
CA ILE A 622 5.31 -19.60 -1.82
C ILE A 622 5.86 -18.57 -2.80
N LYS A 623 6.69 -17.62 -2.31
CA LYS A 623 7.28 -16.60 -3.17
C LYS A 623 8.20 -17.19 -4.23
N MET A 624 8.98 -18.21 -3.86
CA MET A 624 9.83 -18.96 -4.78
C MET A 624 9.01 -19.67 -5.86
N ALA A 625 7.86 -20.23 -5.49
CA ALA A 625 6.93 -20.83 -6.44
C ALA A 625 6.38 -19.78 -7.43
N GLU A 626 5.90 -18.63 -6.95
CA GLU A 626 5.44 -17.53 -7.83
C GLU A 626 6.48 -17.13 -8.89
N ILE A 627 7.76 -17.05 -8.51
CA ILE A 627 8.86 -16.76 -9.44
C ILE A 627 9.01 -17.85 -10.49
N TYR A 628 8.95 -19.14 -10.09
CA TYR A 628 9.04 -20.24 -11.05
C TYR A 628 7.87 -20.25 -12.03
N LEU A 629 6.66 -19.87 -11.60
CA LEU A 629 5.48 -19.85 -12.46
C LEU A 629 5.47 -18.65 -13.42
N ASN A 630 5.71 -17.44 -12.89
CA ASN A 630 5.55 -16.19 -13.65
C ASN A 630 6.78 -15.87 -14.51
N GLU A 631 7.98 -15.97 -13.94
CA GLU A 631 9.21 -15.54 -14.60
C GLU A 631 9.83 -16.67 -15.43
N LYS A 632 10.00 -17.86 -14.83
CA LYS A 632 10.63 -19.01 -15.50
C LYS A 632 9.67 -19.92 -16.26
N LYS A 633 8.36 -19.82 -15.99
CA LYS A 633 7.31 -20.71 -16.55
C LYS A 633 7.60 -22.21 -16.34
N ASP A 634 8.35 -22.57 -15.30
CA ASP A 634 8.74 -23.94 -14.98
C ASP A 634 7.73 -24.56 -14.01
N LYS A 635 6.74 -25.24 -14.59
CA LYS A 635 5.66 -25.94 -13.89
C LYS A 635 6.19 -27.01 -12.90
N ARG A 636 7.29 -27.70 -13.22
CA ARG A 636 7.79 -28.79 -12.38
C ARG A 636 8.42 -28.25 -11.11
N LYS A 637 9.29 -27.24 -11.22
CA LYS A 637 9.92 -26.62 -10.04
C LYS A 637 8.91 -25.90 -9.16
N PHE A 638 7.88 -25.31 -9.77
CA PHE A 638 6.74 -24.75 -9.06
C PHE A 638 6.07 -25.78 -8.13
N ALA A 639 5.73 -26.98 -8.63
CA ALA A 639 5.16 -28.04 -7.79
C ALA A 639 6.12 -28.52 -6.68
N VAL A 640 7.43 -28.56 -6.97
CA VAL A 640 8.44 -29.01 -6.00
C VAL A 640 8.49 -28.10 -4.77
N CYS A 641 8.33 -26.78 -4.93
CA CYS A 641 8.28 -25.84 -3.80
C CYS A 641 7.18 -26.21 -2.79
N PHE A 642 5.97 -26.55 -3.28
CA PHE A 642 4.85 -26.95 -2.43
C PHE A 642 5.00 -28.38 -1.89
N LYS A 643 5.62 -29.30 -2.64
CA LYS A 643 5.97 -30.64 -2.12
C LYS A 643 6.93 -30.54 -0.92
N GLN A 644 7.93 -29.67 -1.01
CA GLN A 644 8.88 -29.43 0.08
C GLN A 644 8.21 -28.80 1.31
N LEU A 645 7.16 -27.99 1.13
CA LEU A 645 6.36 -27.48 2.24
C LEU A 645 5.63 -28.60 2.98
N VAL A 646 4.99 -29.51 2.23
CA VAL A 646 4.27 -30.65 2.81
C VAL A 646 5.22 -31.65 3.50
N GLN A 647 6.39 -31.90 2.92
CA GLN A 647 7.39 -32.81 3.51
C GLN A 647 7.92 -32.32 4.85
N ASN A 648 8.14 -31.01 4.98
CA ASN A 648 8.73 -30.44 6.19
C ASN A 648 7.68 -30.08 7.24
N ASN A 649 6.51 -29.58 6.81
CA ASN A 649 5.40 -29.16 7.69
C ASN A 649 4.06 -29.76 7.21
N PRO A 650 3.78 -31.05 7.49
CA PRO A 650 2.54 -31.70 7.08
C PRO A 650 1.34 -31.16 7.88
N SER A 651 0.67 -30.17 7.30
CA SER A 651 -0.57 -29.58 7.82
C SER A 651 -1.66 -29.62 6.76
N SER A 652 -2.94 -29.64 7.19
CA SER A 652 -4.08 -29.56 6.27
C SER A 652 -3.94 -28.37 5.31
N VAL A 653 -3.46 -27.22 5.82
CA VAL A 653 -3.22 -26.01 5.01
C VAL A 653 -2.14 -26.23 3.96
N ALA A 654 -1.02 -26.88 4.31
CA ALA A 654 0.05 -27.18 3.35
C ALA A 654 -0.42 -28.13 2.23
N TYR A 655 -1.25 -29.13 2.55
CA TYR A 655 -1.84 -30.02 1.55
C TYR A 655 -2.82 -29.26 0.63
N VAL A 656 -3.65 -28.36 1.17
CA VAL A 656 -4.54 -27.51 0.35
C VAL A 656 -3.73 -26.65 -0.62
N LEU A 657 -2.65 -26.01 -0.16
CA LEU A 657 -1.77 -25.21 -1.01
C LEU A 657 -1.10 -26.04 -2.12
N LEU A 658 -0.70 -27.28 -1.83
CA LEU A 658 -0.16 -28.20 -2.84
C LEU A 658 -1.23 -28.61 -3.86
N GLY A 659 -2.46 -28.87 -3.43
CA GLY A 659 -3.57 -29.15 -4.34
C GLY A 659 -3.89 -27.95 -5.24
N ASP A 660 -3.92 -26.73 -4.69
CA ASP A 660 -4.13 -25.49 -5.46
C ASP A 660 -3.01 -25.29 -6.49
N ALA A 661 -1.77 -25.62 -6.11
CA ALA A 661 -0.64 -25.59 -7.02
C ALA A 661 -0.82 -26.57 -8.20
N TYR A 662 -1.26 -27.80 -7.96
CA TYR A 662 -1.54 -28.74 -9.05
C TYR A 662 -2.68 -28.28 -9.97
N MET A 663 -3.73 -27.67 -9.41
CA MET A 663 -4.79 -27.05 -10.21
C MET A 663 -4.26 -25.94 -11.11
N ASN A 664 -3.37 -25.09 -10.61
CA ASN A 664 -2.73 -24.01 -11.41
C ASN A 664 -1.84 -24.55 -12.55
N ILE A 665 -1.20 -25.71 -12.35
CA ILE A 665 -0.36 -26.36 -13.37
C ILE A 665 -1.21 -27.04 -14.46
N GLN A 666 -2.52 -27.18 -14.22
CA GLN A 666 -3.48 -27.99 -15.00
C GLN A 666 -3.24 -29.50 -14.84
N GLU A 667 -2.84 -29.94 -13.65
CA GLU A 667 -2.73 -31.35 -13.25
C GLU A 667 -3.79 -31.70 -12.18
N PRO A 668 -5.10 -31.62 -12.51
CA PRO A 668 -6.17 -31.77 -11.52
C PRO A 668 -6.28 -33.18 -10.91
N ALA A 669 -5.77 -34.22 -11.57
CA ALA A 669 -5.80 -35.59 -11.05
C ALA A 669 -4.96 -35.75 -9.77
N LEU A 670 -3.75 -35.19 -9.75
CA LEU A 670 -2.89 -35.18 -8.56
C LEU A 670 -3.46 -34.27 -7.47
N ALA A 671 -4.14 -33.18 -7.86
CA ALA A 671 -4.82 -32.31 -6.92
C ALA A 671 -5.91 -33.06 -6.13
N ILE A 672 -6.68 -33.94 -6.78
CA ILE A 672 -7.72 -34.75 -6.11
C ILE A 672 -7.11 -35.60 -4.99
N GLU A 673 -6.04 -36.33 -5.25
CA GLU A 673 -5.38 -37.19 -4.25
C GLU A 673 -4.95 -36.36 -3.03
N VAL A 674 -4.29 -35.23 -3.29
CA VAL A 674 -3.80 -34.32 -2.25
C VAL A 674 -4.96 -33.69 -1.46
N TYR A 675 -6.00 -33.22 -2.12
CA TYR A 675 -7.17 -32.67 -1.45
C TYR A 675 -7.93 -33.71 -0.63
N GLU A 676 -8.01 -34.97 -1.10
CA GLU A 676 -8.62 -36.06 -0.32
C GLU A 676 -7.80 -36.36 0.94
N THR A 677 -6.46 -36.27 0.88
CA THR A 677 -5.63 -36.38 2.10
C THR A 677 -5.88 -35.23 3.07
N ALA A 678 -6.04 -34.00 2.57
CA ALA A 678 -6.43 -32.86 3.41
C ALA A 678 -7.82 -33.05 4.01
N LEU A 679 -8.78 -33.58 3.25
CA LEU A 679 -10.17 -33.76 3.70
C LEU A 679 -10.28 -34.84 4.77
N LYS A 680 -9.43 -35.88 4.73
CA LYS A 680 -9.32 -36.87 5.81
C LYS A 680 -8.90 -36.21 7.13
N SER A 681 -8.04 -35.20 7.08
CA SER A 681 -7.60 -34.46 8.28
C SER A 681 -8.67 -33.47 8.78
N ASN A 682 -9.48 -32.89 7.89
CA ASN A 682 -10.60 -32.01 8.25
C ASN A 682 -11.89 -32.36 7.46
N PRO A 683 -12.69 -33.34 7.93
CA PRO A 683 -13.85 -33.85 7.17
C PRO A 683 -15.04 -32.88 7.01
N LYS A 684 -15.07 -31.79 7.80
CA LYS A 684 -16.16 -30.80 7.80
C LYS A 684 -15.84 -29.54 6.99
N ASP A 685 -14.70 -29.50 6.28
CA ASP A 685 -14.32 -28.35 5.46
C ASP A 685 -15.07 -28.33 4.13
N ASP A 686 -16.09 -27.47 4.04
CA ASP A 686 -16.89 -27.27 2.82
C ASP A 686 -16.06 -26.66 1.68
N VAL A 687 -15.10 -25.79 1.97
CA VAL A 687 -14.29 -25.11 0.94
C VAL A 687 -13.40 -26.13 0.24
N LEU A 688 -12.79 -27.02 1.01
CA LEU A 688 -12.00 -28.12 0.46
C LEU A 688 -12.85 -29.10 -0.34
N ALA A 689 -14.06 -29.38 0.13
CA ALA A 689 -15.00 -30.21 -0.62
C ALA A 689 -15.35 -29.60 -1.99
N GLU A 690 -15.47 -28.27 -2.08
CA GLU A 690 -15.76 -27.56 -3.33
C GLU A 690 -14.60 -27.71 -4.31
N LYS A 691 -13.37 -27.52 -3.83
CA LYS A 691 -12.13 -27.66 -4.62
C LYS A 691 -11.99 -29.05 -5.23
N ILE A 692 -12.32 -30.11 -4.48
CA ILE A 692 -12.32 -31.49 -4.99
C ILE A 692 -13.35 -31.64 -6.12
N GLY A 693 -14.56 -31.13 -5.94
CA GLY A 693 -15.60 -31.18 -6.97
C GLY A 693 -15.16 -30.45 -8.25
N GLN A 694 -14.57 -29.26 -8.11
CA GLN A 694 -14.04 -28.50 -9.25
C GLN A 694 -12.88 -29.23 -9.95
N ALA A 695 -12.01 -29.91 -9.18
CA ALA A 695 -10.95 -30.74 -9.73
C ALA A 695 -11.51 -31.93 -10.55
N TYR A 696 -12.59 -32.57 -10.09
CA TYR A 696 -13.29 -33.60 -10.87
C TYR A 696 -13.87 -33.05 -12.18
N VAL A 697 -14.45 -31.84 -12.16
CA VAL A 697 -14.96 -31.16 -13.37
C VAL A 697 -13.84 -30.84 -14.36
N GLN A 698 -12.71 -30.32 -13.89
CA GLN A 698 -11.54 -30.05 -14.74
C GLN A 698 -10.89 -31.32 -15.29
N CYS A 699 -10.98 -32.46 -14.59
CA CYS A 699 -10.58 -33.77 -15.10
C CYS A 699 -11.54 -34.33 -16.17
N HIS A 700 -12.61 -33.61 -16.54
CA HIS A 700 -13.71 -34.10 -17.37
C HIS A 700 -14.41 -35.36 -16.80
N LEU A 701 -14.28 -35.62 -15.50
CA LEU A 701 -14.93 -36.73 -14.79
C LEU A 701 -16.31 -36.32 -14.28
N TYR A 702 -17.17 -35.87 -15.20
CA TYR A 702 -18.46 -35.24 -14.90
C TYR A 702 -19.42 -36.12 -14.10
N THR A 703 -19.47 -37.42 -14.37
CA THR A 703 -20.34 -38.36 -13.65
C THR A 703 -19.92 -38.51 -12.18
N LYS A 704 -18.60 -38.62 -11.94
CA LYS A 704 -18.05 -38.65 -10.58
C LYS A 704 -18.29 -37.32 -9.88
N ALA A 705 -18.09 -36.19 -10.55
CA ALA A 705 -18.36 -34.86 -10.01
C ALA A 705 -19.83 -34.70 -9.57
N VAL A 706 -20.78 -35.09 -10.42
CA VAL A 706 -22.22 -35.07 -10.09
C VAL A 706 -22.51 -35.95 -8.87
N SER A 707 -22.03 -37.20 -8.86
CA SER A 707 -22.24 -38.11 -7.72
C SER A 707 -21.61 -37.59 -6.42
N TYR A 708 -20.46 -36.93 -6.52
CA TYR A 708 -19.74 -36.35 -5.40
C TYR A 708 -20.50 -35.15 -4.83
N TYR A 709 -21.01 -34.25 -5.68
CA TYR A 709 -21.85 -33.13 -5.23
C TYR A 709 -23.18 -33.60 -4.65
N GLU A 710 -23.83 -34.61 -5.24
CA GLU A 710 -25.06 -35.20 -4.68
C GLU A 710 -24.80 -35.85 -3.31
N ALA A 711 -23.68 -36.56 -3.15
CA ALA A 711 -23.29 -37.15 -1.87
C ALA A 711 -22.98 -36.06 -0.82
N ALA A 712 -22.28 -35.00 -1.21
CA ALA A 712 -22.00 -33.85 -0.35
C ALA A 712 -23.31 -33.20 0.14
N LEU A 713 -24.30 -33.03 -0.74
CA LEU A 713 -25.62 -32.49 -0.38
C LEU A 713 -26.39 -33.40 0.59
N LYS A 714 -26.33 -34.73 0.41
CA LYS A 714 -26.95 -35.69 1.35
C LYS A 714 -26.29 -35.68 2.73
N SER A 715 -24.99 -35.38 2.80
CA SER A 715 -24.25 -35.27 4.07
C SER A 715 -24.52 -33.98 4.86
N GLY A 716 -25.42 -33.11 4.38
CA GLY A 716 -25.80 -31.86 5.04
C GLY A 716 -24.89 -30.67 4.74
N ARG A 717 -24.02 -30.75 3.71
CA ARG A 717 -23.13 -29.65 3.30
C ARG A 717 -23.88 -28.52 2.59
N LYS A 718 -23.28 -27.32 2.62
CA LYS A 718 -23.87 -26.00 2.35
C LYS A 718 -24.51 -25.80 0.94
N PRO A 719 -25.37 -24.76 0.80
CA PRO A 719 -25.99 -24.30 -0.46
C PRO A 719 -25.04 -24.11 -1.65
N VAL A 720 -23.77 -23.79 -1.40
CA VAL A 720 -22.71 -23.62 -2.41
C VAL A 720 -22.54 -24.87 -3.28
N MET A 721 -22.58 -26.06 -2.68
CA MET A 721 -22.47 -27.34 -3.42
C MET A 721 -23.64 -27.55 -4.38
N ARG A 722 -24.84 -27.08 -4.00
CA ARG A 722 -26.03 -27.15 -4.84
C ARG A 722 -25.89 -26.25 -6.05
N MET A 723 -25.36 -25.04 -5.86
CA MET A 723 -25.09 -24.13 -6.97
C MET A 723 -24.09 -24.75 -7.96
N ARG A 724 -22.97 -25.31 -7.48
CA ARG A 724 -21.98 -25.99 -8.33
C ARG A 724 -22.55 -27.18 -9.09
N LEU A 725 -23.39 -27.98 -8.44
CA LEU A 725 -24.10 -29.08 -9.10
C LEU A 725 -25.04 -28.56 -10.20
N ALA A 726 -25.81 -27.50 -9.92
CA ALA A 726 -26.72 -26.92 -10.89
C ALA A 726 -25.99 -26.30 -12.10
N GLU A 727 -24.88 -25.59 -11.88
CA GLU A 727 -24.01 -25.07 -12.94
C GLU A 727 -23.48 -26.20 -13.84
N LEU A 728 -22.99 -27.28 -13.23
CA LEU A 728 -22.49 -28.44 -13.96
C LEU A 728 -23.61 -29.13 -14.76
N LEU A 729 -24.78 -29.34 -14.17
CA LEU A 729 -25.92 -29.92 -14.86
C LEU A 729 -26.42 -29.04 -16.03
N PHE A 730 -26.35 -27.72 -15.87
CA PHE A 730 -26.66 -26.76 -16.94
C PHE A 730 -25.64 -26.85 -18.09
N GLN A 731 -24.34 -26.94 -17.79
CA GLN A 731 -23.29 -27.13 -18.80
C GLN A 731 -23.39 -28.47 -19.54
N LEU A 732 -23.87 -29.51 -18.86
CA LEU A 732 -24.12 -30.83 -19.47
C LEU A 732 -25.48 -30.93 -20.20
N GLU A 733 -26.19 -29.81 -20.34
CA GLU A 733 -27.53 -29.72 -20.97
C GLU A 733 -28.59 -30.61 -20.30
N HIS A 734 -28.36 -31.05 -19.06
CA HIS A 734 -29.31 -31.79 -18.25
C HIS A 734 -30.31 -30.84 -17.57
N TYR A 735 -31.03 -30.06 -18.37
CA TYR A 735 -31.87 -28.96 -17.90
C TYR A 735 -32.98 -29.39 -16.95
N GLU A 736 -33.60 -30.57 -17.14
CA GLU A 736 -34.66 -31.05 -16.24
C GLU A 736 -34.14 -31.35 -14.83
N LYS A 737 -32.95 -31.98 -14.72
CA LYS A 737 -32.34 -32.28 -13.43
C LYS A 737 -31.88 -30.99 -12.75
N CYS A 738 -31.28 -30.06 -13.51
CA CYS A 738 -30.87 -28.75 -13.02
C CYS A 738 -32.07 -27.98 -12.43
N GLU A 739 -33.17 -27.89 -13.17
CA GLU A 739 -34.40 -27.22 -12.74
C GLU A 739 -34.98 -27.86 -11.47
N LYS A 740 -35.00 -29.19 -11.37
CA LYS A 740 -35.43 -29.90 -10.15
C LYS A 740 -34.55 -29.58 -8.95
N VAL A 741 -33.23 -29.60 -9.11
CA VAL A 741 -32.26 -29.32 -8.02
C VAL A 741 -32.44 -27.89 -7.49
N LEU A 742 -32.64 -26.91 -8.37
CA LEU A 742 -32.84 -25.51 -7.99
C LEU A 742 -34.22 -25.30 -7.34
N ARG A 743 -35.31 -25.83 -7.92
CA ARG A 743 -36.66 -25.70 -7.35
C ARG A 743 -36.79 -26.37 -5.99
N GLN A 744 -36.16 -27.54 -5.79
CA GLN A 744 -36.15 -28.19 -4.47
C GLN A 744 -35.61 -27.31 -3.36
N ALA A 745 -34.64 -26.42 -3.64
CA ALA A 745 -34.14 -25.47 -2.66
C ALA A 745 -35.11 -24.31 -2.42
N LEU A 746 -35.65 -23.76 -3.52
CA LEU A 746 -36.57 -22.63 -3.49
C LEU A 746 -37.94 -22.97 -2.89
N ASP A 747 -38.39 -24.23 -3.02
CA ASP A 747 -39.64 -24.71 -2.42
C ASP A 747 -39.47 -25.00 -0.92
N ALA A 748 -38.26 -25.39 -0.50
CA ALA A 748 -37.95 -25.68 0.90
C ALA A 748 -37.83 -24.40 1.76
N ASP A 749 -37.37 -23.30 1.17
CA ASP A 749 -37.32 -21.98 1.79
C ASP A 749 -37.98 -20.98 0.83
N GLN A 750 -39.26 -20.65 1.03
CA GLN A 750 -39.97 -19.76 0.09
C GLN A 750 -39.62 -18.29 0.31
N ASN A 751 -39.35 -17.89 1.56
CA ASN A 751 -39.14 -16.50 1.98
C ASN A 751 -37.91 -16.40 2.90
N PRO A 752 -36.69 -16.28 2.32
CA PRO A 752 -35.47 -16.19 3.13
C PRO A 752 -35.39 -14.82 3.83
N ILE A 753 -35.18 -14.83 5.14
CA ILE A 753 -34.97 -13.62 5.96
C ILE A 753 -33.47 -13.32 6.13
N ASP A 754 -32.65 -14.36 6.15
CA ASP A 754 -31.19 -14.28 6.33
C ASP A 754 -30.50 -13.88 5.02
N ILE A 755 -29.59 -12.89 5.07
CA ILE A 755 -28.87 -12.34 3.91
C ILE A 755 -28.14 -13.45 3.14
N ALA A 756 -27.54 -14.43 3.84
CA ALA A 756 -26.83 -15.53 3.20
C ALA A 756 -27.76 -16.38 2.32
N ARG A 757 -28.96 -16.70 2.82
CA ARG A 757 -29.97 -17.46 2.08
C ARG A 757 -30.61 -16.65 0.97
N MET A 758 -30.82 -15.35 1.21
CA MET A 758 -31.30 -14.42 0.17
C MET A 758 -30.32 -14.41 -1.02
N SER A 759 -29.01 -14.31 -0.76
CA SER A 759 -27.97 -14.35 -1.79
C SER A 759 -27.97 -15.69 -2.56
N ASP A 760 -28.11 -16.82 -1.85
CA ASP A 760 -28.27 -18.12 -2.49
C ASP A 760 -29.49 -18.16 -3.42
N HIS A 761 -30.64 -17.63 -3.00
CA HIS A 761 -31.84 -17.60 -3.83
C HIS A 761 -31.68 -16.70 -5.06
N VAL A 762 -31.00 -15.57 -4.93
CA VAL A 762 -30.67 -14.70 -6.06
C VAL A 762 -29.84 -15.48 -7.09
N SER A 763 -28.85 -16.26 -6.63
CA SER A 763 -28.04 -17.11 -7.52
C SER A 763 -28.88 -18.19 -8.22
N TYR A 764 -29.79 -18.83 -7.48
CA TYR A 764 -30.67 -19.87 -8.02
C TYR A 764 -31.63 -19.31 -9.07
N TRP A 765 -32.35 -18.22 -8.75
CA TRP A 765 -33.28 -17.58 -9.68
C TRP A 765 -32.57 -17.05 -10.93
N SER A 766 -31.35 -16.52 -10.78
CA SER A 766 -30.54 -16.05 -11.93
C SER A 766 -30.15 -17.20 -12.86
N LEU A 767 -29.74 -18.35 -12.32
CA LEU A 767 -29.41 -19.53 -13.13
C LEU A 767 -30.67 -20.15 -13.77
N LEU A 768 -31.79 -20.15 -13.04
CA LEU A 768 -33.08 -20.65 -13.51
C LEU A 768 -33.63 -19.77 -14.65
N SER A 769 -33.40 -18.45 -14.59
CA SER A 769 -33.70 -17.53 -15.69
C SER A 769 -32.93 -17.86 -16.96
N LYS A 770 -31.60 -18.07 -16.85
CA LYS A 770 -30.76 -18.49 -17.99
C LYS A 770 -31.20 -19.83 -18.57
N LEU A 771 -31.57 -20.78 -17.71
CA LEU A 771 -32.10 -22.07 -18.14
C LEU A 771 -33.39 -21.94 -18.95
N HIS A 772 -34.33 -21.09 -18.51
CA HIS A 772 -35.55 -20.83 -19.27
C HIS A 772 -35.29 -20.06 -20.57
N PHE A 773 -34.29 -19.17 -20.60
CA PHE A 773 -33.87 -18.46 -21.80
C PHE A 773 -33.38 -19.43 -22.88
N GLU A 774 -32.48 -20.35 -22.54
CA GLU A 774 -31.96 -21.37 -23.47
C GLU A 774 -33.05 -22.34 -23.95
N LYS A 775 -34.03 -22.67 -23.09
CA LYS A 775 -35.22 -23.45 -23.49
C LYS A 775 -36.17 -22.69 -24.43
N GLY A 776 -36.01 -21.38 -24.59
CA GLY A 776 -36.93 -20.51 -25.33
C GLY A 776 -38.18 -20.09 -24.56
N ASN A 777 -38.24 -20.34 -23.25
CA ASN A 777 -39.34 -19.95 -22.35
C ASN A 777 -39.14 -18.53 -21.79
N TRP A 778 -39.23 -17.52 -22.66
CA TRP A 778 -38.95 -16.12 -22.32
C TRP A 778 -39.77 -15.55 -21.14
N LYS A 779 -41.02 -16.00 -20.96
CA LYS A 779 -41.90 -15.53 -19.88
C LYS A 779 -41.42 -15.99 -18.50
N GLU A 780 -41.03 -17.25 -18.39
CA GLU A 780 -40.52 -17.83 -17.14
C GLU A 780 -39.12 -17.30 -16.84
N ALA A 781 -38.29 -17.12 -17.86
CA ALA A 781 -36.99 -16.49 -17.73
C ALA A 781 -37.09 -15.08 -17.12
N PHE A 782 -38.07 -14.30 -17.60
CA PHE A 782 -38.36 -12.96 -17.11
C PHE A 782 -38.81 -12.97 -15.65
N ALA A 783 -39.83 -13.79 -15.32
CA ALA A 783 -40.35 -13.88 -13.96
C ALA A 783 -39.29 -14.35 -12.94
N ALA A 784 -38.42 -15.27 -13.34
CA ALA A 784 -37.30 -15.71 -12.51
C ALA A 784 -36.32 -14.56 -12.23
N LEU A 785 -35.98 -13.76 -13.25
CA LEU A 785 -35.03 -12.66 -13.11
C LEU A 785 -35.63 -11.47 -12.32
N GLU A 786 -36.93 -11.20 -12.48
CA GLU A 786 -37.64 -10.21 -11.65
C GLU A 786 -37.61 -10.60 -10.16
N ARG A 787 -37.86 -11.88 -9.83
CA ARG A 787 -37.72 -12.36 -8.44
C ARG A 787 -36.30 -12.24 -7.92
N ALA A 788 -35.29 -12.54 -8.73
CA ALA A 788 -33.90 -12.34 -8.35
C ALA A 788 -33.62 -10.85 -8.04
N ARG A 789 -34.15 -9.95 -8.86
CA ARG A 789 -34.03 -8.49 -8.66
C ARG A 789 -34.72 -8.04 -7.37
N GLU A 790 -35.93 -8.49 -7.10
CA GLU A 790 -36.69 -8.12 -5.89
C GLU A 790 -35.94 -8.52 -4.61
N ILE A 791 -35.44 -9.76 -4.55
CA ILE A 791 -34.66 -10.24 -3.40
C ILE A 791 -33.36 -9.43 -3.28
N GLN A 792 -32.67 -9.18 -4.37
CA GLN A 792 -31.41 -8.43 -4.37
C GLN A 792 -31.59 -6.97 -3.92
N LEU A 793 -32.64 -6.29 -4.38
CA LEU A 793 -32.96 -4.94 -3.92
C LEU A 793 -33.35 -4.92 -2.44
N CYS A 794 -34.00 -5.98 -1.94
CA CYS A 794 -34.27 -6.13 -0.52
C CYS A 794 -32.96 -6.23 0.30
N ILE A 795 -31.95 -6.98 -0.18
CA ILE A 795 -30.61 -7.06 0.44
C ILE A 795 -29.95 -5.67 0.47
N VAL A 796 -29.95 -4.95 -0.66
CA VAL A 796 -29.34 -3.62 -0.76
C VAL A 796 -30.05 -2.58 0.12
N GLY A 797 -31.35 -2.76 0.40
CA GLY A 797 -32.15 -1.89 1.27
C GLY A 797 -31.95 -2.14 2.78
N LYS A 798 -31.23 -3.18 3.19
CA LYS A 798 -30.90 -3.46 4.60
C LYS A 798 -29.86 -2.46 5.14
N PRO A 799 -29.83 -2.18 6.45
CA PRO A 799 -28.85 -1.25 7.03
C PRO A 799 -27.41 -1.73 6.78
N PRO A 800 -26.45 -0.81 6.54
CA PRO A 800 -25.08 -1.16 6.16
C PRO A 800 -24.29 -1.91 7.24
N SER A 801 -24.77 -1.91 8.50
CA SER A 801 -24.20 -2.69 9.59
C SER A 801 -24.41 -4.20 9.46
N GLU A 802 -25.47 -4.63 8.77
CA GLU A 802 -25.81 -6.05 8.60
C GLU A 802 -25.19 -6.64 7.33
N VAL A 803 -24.91 -5.81 6.32
CA VAL A 803 -24.36 -6.24 5.02
C VAL A 803 -22.84 -6.09 5.02
N ALA A 804 -22.13 -7.21 5.13
CA ALA A 804 -20.66 -7.22 5.19
C ALA A 804 -19.98 -6.52 3.99
N ASN A 805 -20.57 -6.58 2.79
CA ASN A 805 -20.00 -5.96 1.58
C ASN A 805 -21.08 -5.37 0.65
N LEU A 806 -21.62 -4.21 1.05
CA LEU A 806 -22.68 -3.52 0.30
C LEU A 806 -22.29 -3.18 -1.15
N ILE A 807 -21.01 -2.96 -1.43
CA ILE A 807 -20.52 -2.60 -2.77
C ILE A 807 -20.69 -3.77 -3.74
N GLU A 808 -20.33 -4.99 -3.34
CA GLU A 808 -20.48 -6.19 -4.17
C GLU A 808 -21.96 -6.53 -4.41
N GLU A 809 -22.81 -6.38 -3.40
CA GLU A 809 -24.26 -6.59 -3.55
C GLU A 809 -24.89 -5.57 -4.52
N LYS A 810 -24.44 -4.30 -4.50
CA LYS A 810 -24.86 -3.30 -5.49
C LYS A 810 -24.40 -3.63 -6.91
N LYS A 811 -23.17 -4.15 -7.07
CA LYS A 811 -22.67 -4.62 -8.37
C LYS A 811 -23.50 -5.79 -8.90
N LEU A 812 -23.87 -6.74 -8.03
CA LEU A 812 -24.71 -7.87 -8.41
C LEU A 812 -26.11 -7.41 -8.83
N ALA A 813 -26.71 -6.46 -8.10
CA ALA A 813 -27.98 -5.84 -8.45
C ALA A 813 -27.94 -5.15 -9.83
N ALA A 814 -26.88 -4.38 -10.09
CA ALA A 814 -26.65 -3.75 -11.38
C ALA A 814 -26.57 -4.79 -12.52
N LYS A 815 -25.86 -5.90 -12.29
CA LYS A 815 -25.74 -7.00 -13.27
C LYS A 815 -27.09 -7.67 -13.59
N ILE A 816 -27.94 -7.89 -12.59
CA ILE A 816 -29.28 -8.46 -12.77
C ILE A 816 -30.16 -7.49 -13.58
N ASN A 817 -30.12 -6.20 -13.25
CA ASN A 817 -30.84 -5.16 -14.01
C ASN A 817 -30.40 -5.13 -15.48
N CYS A 818 -29.10 -5.28 -15.78
CA CYS A 818 -28.61 -5.34 -17.15
C CYS A 818 -29.11 -6.58 -17.90
N GLN A 819 -29.09 -7.76 -17.27
CA GLN A 819 -29.67 -8.97 -17.86
C GLN A 819 -31.16 -8.80 -18.15
N LEU A 820 -31.91 -8.13 -17.27
CA LEU A 820 -33.33 -7.84 -17.48
C LEU A 820 -33.53 -6.84 -18.63
N ALA A 821 -32.66 -5.83 -18.73
CA ALA A 821 -32.69 -4.86 -19.81
C ALA A 821 -32.42 -5.49 -21.18
N GLU A 822 -31.48 -6.43 -21.28
CA GLU A 822 -31.22 -7.22 -22.50
C GLU A 822 -32.44 -8.04 -22.92
N LEU A 823 -33.15 -8.66 -21.97
CA LEU A 823 -34.41 -9.38 -22.25
C LEU A 823 -35.50 -8.45 -22.79
N HIS A 824 -35.65 -7.26 -22.20
CA HIS A 824 -36.59 -6.26 -22.69
C HIS A 824 -36.24 -5.74 -24.08
N TRP A 825 -34.95 -5.54 -24.35
CA TRP A 825 -34.45 -5.13 -25.66
C TRP A 825 -34.79 -6.16 -26.74
N ASN A 826 -34.58 -7.45 -26.46
CA ASN A 826 -34.95 -8.53 -27.37
C ASN A 826 -36.46 -8.60 -27.66
N ARG A 827 -37.29 -8.19 -26.68
CA ARG A 827 -38.76 -8.07 -26.83
C ARG A 827 -39.22 -6.80 -27.55
N ARG A 828 -38.27 -5.93 -27.95
CA ARG A 828 -38.51 -4.60 -28.55
C ARG A 828 -39.15 -3.58 -27.60
N ASP A 829 -39.07 -3.79 -26.29
CA ASP A 829 -39.51 -2.80 -25.29
C ASP A 829 -38.32 -1.91 -24.89
N ALA A 830 -38.00 -0.95 -25.74
CA ALA A 830 -36.81 -0.13 -25.61
C ALA A 830 -36.83 0.82 -24.40
N ASN A 831 -38.00 1.32 -24.01
CA ASN A 831 -38.12 2.29 -22.92
C ASN A 831 -37.80 1.64 -21.57
N LYS A 832 -38.39 0.47 -21.28
CA LYS A 832 -38.07 -0.25 -20.04
C LYS A 832 -36.62 -0.70 -19.98
N ALA A 833 -36.03 -1.07 -21.12
CA ALA A 833 -34.61 -1.40 -21.19
C ALA A 833 -33.73 -0.19 -20.81
N ILE A 834 -34.07 1.01 -21.28
CA ILE A 834 -33.37 2.25 -20.88
C ILE A 834 -33.48 2.48 -19.38
N ASP A 835 -34.69 2.39 -18.81
CA ASP A 835 -34.92 2.64 -17.38
C ASP A 835 -34.08 1.68 -16.51
N LEU A 836 -34.08 0.38 -16.85
CA LEU A 836 -33.30 -0.63 -16.15
C LEU A 836 -31.78 -0.42 -16.26
N TYR A 837 -31.29 0.01 -17.43
CA TYR A 837 -29.87 0.36 -17.59
C TYR A 837 -29.50 1.61 -16.78
N GLN A 838 -30.36 2.62 -16.71
CA GLN A 838 -30.14 3.80 -15.89
C GLN A 838 -30.12 3.46 -14.40
N GLU A 839 -31.03 2.60 -13.93
CA GLU A 839 -31.00 2.08 -12.56
C GLU A 839 -29.71 1.29 -12.28
N ALA A 840 -29.24 0.47 -13.22
CA ALA A 840 -27.99 -0.27 -13.08
C ALA A 840 -26.78 0.67 -12.92
N ILE A 841 -26.74 1.76 -13.68
CA ILE A 841 -25.68 2.79 -13.59
C ILE A 841 -25.78 3.57 -12.28
N PHE A 842 -26.99 3.83 -11.78
CA PHE A 842 -27.18 4.46 -10.48
C PHE A 842 -26.63 3.59 -9.33
N LEU A 843 -26.81 2.27 -9.42
CA LEU A 843 -26.28 1.32 -8.43
C LEU A 843 -24.75 1.15 -8.55
N ASN A 844 -24.23 1.14 -9.77
CA ASN A 844 -22.80 1.05 -10.06
C ASN A 844 -22.38 2.06 -11.14
N ASN A 845 -21.92 3.22 -10.68
CA ASN A 845 -21.51 4.33 -11.53
C ASN A 845 -20.15 4.13 -12.23
N THR A 846 -19.45 3.03 -11.97
CA THR A 846 -18.14 2.73 -12.56
C THR A 846 -18.18 1.66 -13.64
N ASP A 847 -19.33 1.03 -13.89
CA ASP A 847 -19.41 -0.09 -14.84
C ASP A 847 -19.47 0.40 -16.29
N ILE A 848 -18.30 0.45 -16.91
CA ILE A 848 -18.14 0.87 -18.31
C ILE A 848 -18.96 0.00 -19.26
N LYS A 849 -19.14 -1.30 -18.98
CA LYS A 849 -19.86 -2.21 -19.89
C LYS A 849 -21.34 -1.87 -19.99
N THR A 850 -21.97 -1.55 -18.86
CA THR A 850 -23.40 -1.21 -18.81
C THR A 850 -23.63 0.17 -19.41
N MET A 851 -22.73 1.11 -19.16
CA MET A 851 -22.75 2.43 -19.80
C MET A 851 -22.60 2.33 -21.33
N THR A 852 -21.71 1.45 -21.80
CA THR A 852 -21.49 1.18 -23.24
C THR A 852 -22.72 0.50 -23.86
N ALA A 853 -23.36 -0.44 -23.16
CA ALA A 853 -24.60 -1.07 -23.61
C ALA A 853 -25.74 -0.06 -23.75
N LEU A 854 -25.87 0.88 -22.80
CA LEU A 854 -26.85 1.97 -22.88
C LEU A 854 -26.54 2.96 -24.01
N ALA A 855 -25.27 3.32 -24.21
CA ALA A 855 -24.85 4.18 -25.32
C ALA A 855 -25.18 3.53 -26.67
N ASN A 856 -24.87 2.23 -26.83
CA ASN A 856 -25.25 1.45 -28.02
C ASN A 856 -26.77 1.42 -28.23
N LEU A 857 -27.55 1.29 -27.15
CA LEU A 857 -29.01 1.33 -27.22
C LEU A 857 -29.49 2.71 -27.71
N TYR A 858 -28.95 3.81 -27.17
CA TYR A 858 -29.27 5.15 -27.64
C TYR A 858 -28.88 5.40 -29.10
N LEU A 859 -27.70 4.93 -29.51
CA LEU A 859 -27.25 4.99 -30.89
C LEU A 859 -28.23 4.25 -31.83
N SER A 860 -28.67 3.05 -31.43
CA SER A 860 -29.61 2.24 -32.22
C SER A 860 -31.01 2.85 -32.34
N LEU A 861 -31.40 3.69 -31.38
CA LEU A 861 -32.68 4.41 -31.35
C LEU A 861 -32.59 5.79 -32.02
N GLY A 862 -31.41 6.21 -32.48
CA GLY A 862 -31.19 7.54 -33.06
C GLY A 862 -31.19 8.68 -32.04
N LYS A 863 -31.07 8.38 -30.73
CA LYS A 863 -31.00 9.39 -29.66
C LYS A 863 -29.55 9.88 -29.51
N LEU A 864 -29.09 10.69 -30.47
CA LEU A 864 -27.69 11.09 -30.62
C LEU A 864 -27.15 11.87 -29.41
N ASP A 865 -27.93 12.83 -28.88
CA ASP A 865 -27.49 13.68 -27.77
C ASP A 865 -27.27 12.88 -26.48
N ALA A 866 -28.20 11.98 -26.15
CA ALA A 866 -28.09 11.10 -24.97
C ALA A 866 -26.94 10.09 -25.12
N CYS A 867 -26.65 9.65 -26.35
CA CYS A 867 -25.50 8.80 -26.62
C CYS A 867 -24.18 9.58 -26.41
N ASN A 868 -24.12 10.84 -26.89
CA ASN A 868 -22.94 11.69 -26.74
C ASN A 868 -22.61 11.96 -25.26
N THR A 869 -23.61 12.35 -24.45
CA THR A 869 -23.42 12.56 -23.02
C THR A 869 -22.93 11.30 -22.33
N GLN A 870 -23.49 10.14 -22.67
CA GLN A 870 -23.06 8.86 -22.10
C GLN A 870 -21.62 8.49 -22.51
N CYS A 871 -21.25 8.70 -23.78
CA CYS A 871 -19.88 8.45 -24.25
C CYS A 871 -18.87 9.40 -23.57
N GLN A 872 -19.23 10.65 -23.31
CA GLN A 872 -18.38 11.58 -22.54
C GLN A 872 -18.18 11.12 -21.10
N LEU A 873 -19.25 10.63 -20.45
CA LEU A 873 -19.14 10.05 -19.10
C LEU A 873 -18.21 8.84 -19.08
N ILE A 874 -18.29 7.97 -20.09
CA ILE A 874 -17.38 6.83 -20.22
C ILE A 874 -15.93 7.30 -20.38
N LEU A 875 -15.66 8.27 -21.26
CA LEU A 875 -14.32 8.80 -21.51
C LEU A 875 -13.74 9.58 -20.31
N ASN A 876 -14.59 10.13 -19.45
CA ASN A 876 -14.15 10.74 -18.20
C ASN A 876 -13.64 9.70 -17.18
N ILE A 877 -14.26 8.52 -17.15
CA ILE A 877 -13.84 7.38 -16.30
C ILE A 877 -12.63 6.70 -16.92
N ASP A 878 -12.72 6.34 -18.19
CA ASP A 878 -11.66 5.72 -18.97
C ASP A 878 -11.39 6.50 -20.26
N ARG A 879 -10.38 7.37 -20.20
CA ARG A 879 -9.91 8.16 -21.35
C ARG A 879 -9.45 7.32 -22.52
N ASN A 880 -9.18 6.04 -22.28
CA ASN A 880 -8.60 5.13 -23.23
C ASN A 880 -9.58 4.09 -23.75
N ASN A 881 -10.89 4.28 -23.56
CA ASN A 881 -11.89 3.37 -24.08
C ASN A 881 -12.10 3.53 -25.60
N ASP A 882 -11.73 2.49 -26.33
CA ASP A 882 -11.83 2.40 -27.79
C ASP A 882 -13.30 2.38 -28.27
N ASP A 883 -14.20 1.67 -27.57
CA ASP A 883 -15.62 1.54 -27.95
C ASP A 883 -16.34 2.88 -27.82
N ALA A 884 -16.08 3.62 -26.73
CA ALA A 884 -16.67 4.95 -26.53
C ALA A 884 -16.15 5.97 -27.55
N THR A 885 -14.86 5.89 -27.90
CA THR A 885 -14.26 6.74 -28.94
C THR A 885 -14.86 6.41 -30.32
N LEU A 886 -15.07 5.12 -30.61
CA LEU A 886 -15.72 4.66 -31.83
C LEU A 886 -17.17 5.15 -31.92
N MET A 887 -17.96 4.99 -30.86
CA MET A 887 -19.34 5.48 -30.80
C MET A 887 -19.39 7.00 -30.99
N MET A 888 -18.47 7.76 -30.38
CA MET A 888 -18.38 9.21 -30.58
C MET A 888 -18.06 9.57 -32.03
N ALA A 889 -17.12 8.87 -32.64
CA ALA A 889 -16.77 9.07 -34.05
C ALA A 889 -17.94 8.70 -34.98
N ASP A 890 -18.71 7.65 -34.66
CA ASP A 890 -19.91 7.24 -35.38
C ASP A 890 -21.06 8.25 -35.21
N LEU A 891 -21.21 8.87 -34.03
CA LEU A 891 -22.16 9.97 -33.81
C LEU A 891 -21.82 11.18 -34.69
N LEU A 892 -20.54 11.56 -34.73
CA LEU A 892 -20.06 12.66 -35.58
C LEU A 892 -20.17 12.33 -37.08
N TYR A 893 -19.97 11.05 -37.43
CA TYR A 893 -20.23 10.54 -38.76
C TYR A 893 -21.71 10.71 -39.12
N GLN A 894 -22.64 10.35 -38.24
CA GLN A 894 -24.08 10.52 -38.47
C GLN A 894 -24.52 11.99 -38.50
N SER A 895 -23.89 12.86 -37.70
CA SER A 895 -24.20 14.30 -37.66
C SER A 895 -23.60 15.10 -38.83
N ASN A 896 -22.97 14.43 -39.80
CA ASN A 896 -22.32 15.04 -40.96
C ASN A 896 -21.11 15.95 -40.61
N GLU A 897 -20.48 15.71 -39.47
CA GLU A 897 -19.26 16.42 -39.04
C GLU A 897 -18.01 15.61 -39.42
N ALA A 898 -17.83 15.36 -40.72
CA ALA A 898 -16.80 14.46 -41.26
C ALA A 898 -15.38 14.80 -40.77
N ASP A 899 -15.01 16.07 -40.67
CA ASP A 899 -13.65 16.47 -40.29
C ASP A 899 -13.33 16.13 -38.84
N LYS A 900 -14.30 16.34 -37.93
CA LYS A 900 -14.15 15.94 -36.52
C LYS A 900 -14.16 14.42 -36.38
N ALA A 901 -15.04 13.74 -37.13
CA ALA A 901 -15.09 12.28 -37.14
C ALA A 901 -13.75 11.66 -37.58
N ILE A 902 -13.10 12.18 -38.64
CA ILE A 902 -11.77 11.72 -39.09
C ILE A 902 -10.74 11.87 -37.97
N VAL A 903 -10.73 12.98 -37.23
CA VAL A 903 -9.78 13.15 -36.11
C VAL A 903 -9.96 12.05 -35.06
N HIS A 904 -11.20 11.74 -34.66
CA HIS A 904 -11.45 10.67 -33.69
C HIS A 904 -11.13 9.28 -34.24
N PHE A 905 -11.51 8.97 -35.49
CA PHE A 905 -11.14 7.69 -36.11
C PHE A 905 -9.63 7.52 -36.26
N THR A 906 -8.89 8.57 -36.61
CA THR A 906 -7.44 8.49 -36.76
C THR A 906 -6.73 8.39 -35.42
N GLN A 907 -7.21 9.08 -34.38
CA GLN A 907 -6.73 8.89 -33.00
C GLN A 907 -6.92 7.44 -32.54
N LEU A 908 -8.10 6.86 -32.81
CA LEU A 908 -8.40 5.47 -32.51
C LEU A 908 -7.49 4.51 -33.28
N LEU A 909 -7.37 4.66 -34.60
CA LEU A 909 -6.55 3.77 -35.45
C LEU A 909 -5.04 3.84 -35.18
N ASN A 910 -4.53 4.97 -34.69
CA ASN A 910 -3.14 5.07 -34.24
C ASN A 910 -2.88 4.25 -32.96
N ARG A 911 -3.92 4.05 -32.13
CA ARG A 911 -3.84 3.28 -30.89
C ARG A 911 -4.17 1.80 -31.13
N SER A 912 -5.27 1.51 -31.82
CA SER A 912 -5.73 0.18 -32.20
C SER A 912 -5.86 0.06 -33.73
N PRO A 913 -4.75 -0.27 -34.44
CA PRO A 913 -4.75 -0.41 -35.89
C PRO A 913 -5.68 -1.51 -36.44
N ASN A 914 -6.07 -2.46 -35.59
CA ASN A 914 -6.88 -3.62 -35.98
C ASN A 914 -8.40 -3.37 -35.85
N GLN A 915 -8.82 -2.15 -35.50
CA GLN A 915 -10.24 -1.81 -35.39
C GLN A 915 -10.84 -1.55 -36.79
N TYR A 916 -11.29 -2.63 -37.45
CA TYR A 916 -11.71 -2.59 -38.85
C TYR A 916 -12.99 -1.75 -39.11
N HIS A 917 -13.88 -1.58 -38.13
CA HIS A 917 -15.03 -0.68 -38.26
C HIS A 917 -14.60 0.78 -38.42
N ALA A 918 -13.72 1.26 -37.54
CA ALA A 918 -13.14 2.60 -37.66
C ALA A 918 -12.36 2.76 -38.97
N LEU A 919 -11.60 1.73 -39.36
CA LEU A 919 -10.80 1.74 -40.58
C LEU A 919 -11.69 1.86 -41.83
N ALA A 920 -12.77 1.09 -41.90
CA ALA A 920 -13.72 1.17 -43.01
C ALA A 920 -14.34 2.58 -43.14
N ARG A 921 -14.78 3.17 -42.02
CA ARG A 921 -15.34 4.54 -41.99
C ARG A 921 -14.31 5.59 -42.35
N CYS A 922 -13.08 5.45 -41.85
CA CYS A 922 -11.98 6.35 -42.18
C CYS A 922 -11.62 6.27 -43.66
N ILE A 923 -11.56 5.07 -44.26
CA ILE A 923 -11.29 4.90 -45.70
C ILE A 923 -12.37 5.61 -46.53
N GLU A 924 -13.64 5.42 -46.19
CA GLU A 924 -14.76 6.08 -46.89
C GLU A 924 -14.68 7.61 -46.79
N LEU A 925 -14.50 8.15 -45.58
CA LEU A 925 -14.40 9.60 -45.36
C LEU A 925 -13.16 10.20 -46.01
N SER A 926 -11.99 9.57 -45.86
CA SER A 926 -10.75 10.01 -46.49
C SER A 926 -10.87 9.97 -48.02
N TRP A 927 -11.55 8.97 -48.58
CA TRP A 927 -11.89 8.94 -50.00
C TRP A 927 -12.75 10.14 -50.38
N ARG A 928 -13.90 10.38 -49.76
CA ARG A 928 -14.76 11.54 -50.13
C ARG A 928 -14.06 12.90 -50.03
N ARG A 929 -13.05 13.02 -49.17
CA ARG A 929 -12.23 14.24 -49.02
C ARG A 929 -11.07 14.39 -50.01
N GLY A 930 -10.78 13.38 -50.84
CA GLY A 930 -9.65 13.44 -51.79
C GLY A 930 -8.33 12.85 -51.27
N ASN A 931 -8.28 12.33 -50.04
CA ASN A 931 -7.06 11.92 -49.35
C ASN A 931 -6.85 10.39 -49.40
N MET A 932 -6.62 9.86 -50.60
CA MET A 932 -6.47 8.42 -50.84
C MET A 932 -5.28 7.76 -50.14
N GLU A 933 -4.17 8.49 -49.98
CA GLU A 933 -2.94 7.99 -49.38
C GLU A 933 -3.11 7.60 -47.91
N GLN A 934 -4.04 8.27 -47.21
CA GLN A 934 -4.28 8.07 -45.79
C GLN A 934 -4.90 6.68 -45.52
N GLY A 935 -5.82 6.23 -46.37
CA GLY A 935 -6.41 4.89 -46.26
C GLY A 935 -5.36 3.78 -46.47
N GLU A 936 -4.46 3.95 -47.44
CA GLU A 936 -3.37 3.01 -47.70
C GLU A 936 -2.36 2.95 -46.54
N LYS A 937 -2.03 4.10 -45.95
CA LYS A 937 -1.18 4.18 -44.75
C LYS A 937 -1.78 3.36 -43.60
N TYR A 938 -3.07 3.50 -43.31
CA TYR A 938 -3.68 2.77 -42.20
C TYR A 938 -3.85 1.27 -42.48
N LEU A 939 -4.11 0.86 -43.72
CA LEU A 939 -4.08 -0.56 -44.11
C LEU A 939 -2.68 -1.17 -43.90
N ARG A 940 -1.61 -0.45 -44.23
CA ARG A 940 -0.23 -0.88 -43.94
C ARG A 940 0.06 -0.95 -42.44
N ASN A 941 -0.43 0.02 -41.67
CA ASN A 941 -0.28 0.00 -40.20
C ASN A 941 -0.97 -1.22 -39.56
N ALA A 942 -2.18 -1.58 -40.03
CA ALA A 942 -2.87 -2.78 -39.59
C ALA A 942 -2.06 -4.06 -39.88
N LEU A 943 -1.46 -4.16 -41.08
CA LEU A 943 -0.59 -5.28 -41.46
C LEU A 943 0.71 -5.35 -40.63
N ASN A 944 1.33 -4.20 -40.36
CA ASN A 944 2.54 -4.12 -39.55
C ASN A 944 2.27 -4.51 -38.08
N SER A 945 1.10 -4.13 -37.56
CA SER A 945 0.65 -4.49 -36.20
C SER A 945 0.34 -5.99 -36.11
N ASN A 946 -0.37 -6.55 -37.09
CA ASN A 946 -0.72 -7.96 -37.15
C ASN A 946 -0.50 -8.52 -38.56
N PRO A 947 0.59 -9.26 -38.80
CA PRO A 947 0.83 -9.92 -40.09
C PRO A 947 -0.26 -10.93 -40.48
N ARG A 948 -0.99 -11.49 -39.51
CA ARG A 948 -2.14 -12.39 -39.74
C ARG A 948 -3.44 -11.65 -40.06
N ALA A 949 -3.46 -10.31 -40.04
CA ALA A 949 -4.63 -9.52 -40.43
C ALA A 949 -5.14 -9.86 -41.84
N THR A 950 -4.28 -10.38 -42.73
CA THR A 950 -4.67 -10.87 -44.06
C THR A 950 -5.70 -12.00 -44.04
N LEU A 951 -5.83 -12.74 -42.94
CA LEU A 951 -6.85 -13.77 -42.73
C LEU A 951 -8.16 -13.21 -42.17
N ASP A 952 -8.13 -12.01 -41.58
CA ASP A 952 -9.29 -11.42 -40.93
C ASP A 952 -10.28 -10.89 -41.97
N ALA A 953 -11.57 -11.21 -41.81
CA ALA A 953 -12.62 -10.77 -42.72
C ALA A 953 -12.74 -9.24 -42.76
N GLY A 954 -12.65 -8.56 -41.61
CA GLY A 954 -12.71 -7.11 -41.51
C GLY A 954 -11.59 -6.39 -42.28
N PHE A 955 -10.35 -6.88 -42.19
CA PHE A 955 -9.23 -6.34 -42.98
C PHE A 955 -9.49 -6.50 -44.47
N ASN A 956 -9.92 -7.68 -44.91
CA ASN A 956 -10.23 -7.94 -46.32
C ASN A 956 -11.39 -7.09 -46.83
N TYR A 957 -12.39 -6.78 -45.98
CA TYR A 957 -13.44 -5.83 -46.30
C TYR A 957 -12.90 -4.41 -46.49
N CYS A 958 -12.09 -3.90 -45.56
CA CYS A 958 -11.46 -2.57 -45.67
C CYS A 958 -10.55 -2.46 -46.90
N LYS A 959 -9.77 -3.51 -47.19
CA LYS A 959 -8.95 -3.60 -48.40
C LYS A 959 -9.84 -3.59 -49.64
N GLY A 960 -10.91 -4.37 -49.66
CA GLY A 960 -11.87 -4.38 -50.77
C GLY A 960 -12.47 -3.01 -51.06
N LEU A 961 -12.85 -2.26 -50.02
CA LEU A 961 -13.33 -0.89 -50.14
C LEU A 961 -12.27 0.05 -50.74
N HIS A 962 -11.04 -0.02 -50.22
CA HIS A 962 -9.96 0.82 -50.75
C HIS A 962 -9.68 0.53 -52.23
N GLU A 963 -9.57 -0.75 -52.62
CA GLU A 963 -9.32 -1.14 -54.01
C GLU A 963 -10.50 -0.79 -54.94
N TRP A 964 -11.74 -0.84 -54.41
CA TRP A 964 -12.90 -0.40 -55.16
C TRP A 964 -12.84 1.10 -55.45
N TYR A 965 -12.57 1.92 -54.43
CA TYR A 965 -12.48 3.37 -54.58
C TYR A 965 -11.30 3.83 -55.44
N THR A 966 -10.21 3.05 -55.49
CA THR A 966 -9.05 3.34 -56.35
C THR A 966 -9.22 2.86 -57.81
N GLY A 967 -10.31 2.14 -58.10
CA GLY A 967 -10.67 1.71 -59.45
C GLY A 967 -10.13 0.34 -59.87
N ASP A 968 -9.84 -0.58 -58.93
CA ASP A 968 -9.51 -1.98 -59.20
C ASP A 968 -10.65 -2.93 -58.79
N PRO A 969 -11.64 -3.17 -59.69
CA PRO A 969 -12.80 -4.01 -59.36
C PRO A 969 -12.40 -5.47 -59.09
N ASN A 970 -11.37 -5.99 -59.76
CA ASN A 970 -10.96 -7.39 -59.65
C ASN A 970 -10.29 -7.65 -58.29
N ALA A 971 -9.38 -6.78 -57.86
CA ALA A 971 -8.77 -6.87 -56.54
C ALA A 971 -9.81 -6.66 -55.43
N ALA A 972 -10.76 -5.73 -55.63
CA ALA A 972 -11.86 -5.51 -54.71
C ALA A 972 -12.74 -6.75 -54.53
N LEU A 973 -13.17 -7.39 -55.63
CA LEU A 973 -13.97 -8.63 -55.59
C LEU A 973 -13.24 -9.77 -54.89
N GLN A 974 -11.93 -9.94 -55.13
CA GLN A 974 -11.12 -10.95 -54.44
C GLN A 974 -11.08 -10.72 -52.92
N ALA A 975 -10.92 -9.46 -52.51
CA ALA A 975 -10.87 -9.10 -51.10
C ALA A 975 -12.25 -9.25 -50.43
N PHE A 976 -13.33 -8.78 -51.04
CA PHE A 976 -14.69 -8.96 -50.51
C PHE A 976 -15.10 -10.44 -50.44
N ASN A 977 -14.69 -11.27 -51.40
CA ASN A 977 -14.98 -12.70 -51.37
C ASN A 977 -14.35 -13.41 -50.14
N ARG A 978 -13.22 -12.90 -49.62
CA ARG A 978 -12.62 -13.41 -48.37
C ARG A 978 -13.40 -12.99 -47.13
N ALA A 979 -14.09 -11.84 -47.17
CA ALA A 979 -14.93 -11.34 -46.08
C ALA A 979 -16.37 -11.91 -46.09
N ARG A 980 -16.83 -12.41 -47.24
CA ARG A 980 -18.22 -12.83 -47.52
C ARG A 980 -18.80 -13.89 -46.59
N ARG A 981 -17.99 -14.76 -45.96
CA ARG A 981 -18.49 -15.87 -45.12
C ARG A 981 -18.65 -15.52 -43.64
N ASP A 982 -18.27 -14.31 -43.24
CA ASP A 982 -18.25 -13.90 -41.84
C ASP A 982 -19.63 -13.42 -41.33
N LEU A 983 -19.90 -13.53 -40.03
CA LEU A 983 -21.20 -13.17 -39.46
C LEU A 983 -21.48 -11.66 -39.54
N GLU A 984 -20.45 -10.83 -39.38
CA GLU A 984 -20.58 -9.37 -39.28
C GLU A 984 -20.40 -8.66 -40.62
N TRP A 985 -19.39 -9.06 -41.41
CA TRP A 985 -19.00 -8.35 -42.64
C TRP A 985 -19.63 -8.93 -43.92
N SER A 986 -20.23 -10.13 -43.86
CA SER A 986 -20.80 -10.80 -45.03
C SER A 986 -21.82 -9.95 -45.77
N GLU A 987 -22.79 -9.38 -45.05
CA GLU A 987 -23.88 -8.60 -45.64
C GLU A 987 -23.31 -7.41 -46.43
N ARG A 988 -22.41 -6.62 -45.82
CA ARG A 988 -21.79 -5.45 -46.45
C ARG A 988 -20.87 -5.81 -47.61
N ALA A 989 -20.05 -6.86 -47.46
CA ALA A 989 -19.16 -7.32 -48.51
C ALA A 989 -19.95 -7.78 -49.74
N THR A 990 -21.00 -8.58 -49.53
CA THR A 990 -21.86 -9.10 -50.59
C THR A 990 -22.59 -7.97 -51.32
N TYR A 991 -23.03 -6.94 -50.60
CA TYR A 991 -23.62 -5.75 -51.20
C TYR A 991 -22.65 -5.01 -52.13
N ASN A 992 -21.43 -4.73 -51.67
CA ASN A 992 -20.41 -4.09 -52.52
C ASN A 992 -20.05 -4.98 -53.72
N MET A 993 -20.00 -6.30 -53.55
CA MET A 993 -19.76 -7.24 -54.66
C MET A 993 -20.87 -7.18 -55.71
N ILE A 994 -22.14 -7.15 -55.31
CA ILE A 994 -23.29 -6.99 -56.21
C ILE A 994 -23.17 -5.67 -56.98
N GLU A 995 -22.84 -4.58 -56.29
CA GLU A 995 -22.67 -3.27 -56.91
C GLU A 995 -21.54 -3.25 -57.95
N ILE A 996 -20.39 -3.87 -57.66
CA ILE A 996 -19.28 -4.02 -58.60
C ILE A 996 -19.72 -4.83 -59.82
N CYS A 997 -20.44 -5.95 -59.63
CA CYS A 997 -20.92 -6.79 -60.73
C CYS A 997 -21.92 -6.07 -61.64
N LEU A 998 -22.74 -5.17 -61.08
CA LEU A 998 -23.71 -4.38 -61.83
C LEU A 998 -23.06 -3.24 -62.64
N ASN A 999 -21.84 -2.83 -62.30
CA ASN A 999 -21.14 -1.76 -62.99
C ASN A 999 -19.59 -1.87 -62.89
N LEU A 1000 -19.01 -2.88 -63.54
CA LEU A 1000 -17.56 -3.17 -63.48
C LEU A 1000 -16.65 -1.99 -63.86
N ASN A 1001 -17.04 -1.21 -64.87
CA ASN A 1001 -16.24 -0.07 -65.37
C ASN A 1001 -16.61 1.27 -64.70
N ASN A 1002 -17.54 1.26 -63.74
CA ASN A 1002 -18.14 2.46 -63.15
C ASN A 1002 -18.67 3.44 -64.24
N GLU A 1003 -19.24 2.90 -65.32
CA GLU A 1003 -19.81 3.67 -66.41
C GLU A 1003 -21.24 4.11 -66.07
N ILE A 1004 -21.57 5.36 -66.39
CA ILE A 1004 -22.94 5.87 -66.22
C ILE A 1004 -23.75 5.39 -67.41
N ILE A 1005 -24.57 4.37 -67.20
CA ILE A 1005 -25.46 3.83 -68.24
C ILE A 1005 -26.50 4.89 -68.63
N GLY A 1006 -26.43 5.34 -69.89
CA GLY A 1006 -27.15 6.50 -70.43
C GLY A 1006 -26.24 7.69 -70.82
N GLY A 1007 -24.94 7.62 -70.54
CA GLY A 1007 -23.93 8.66 -70.82
C GLY A 1007 -23.34 8.60 -72.23
N GLU A 1008 -24.14 8.91 -73.25
CA GLU A 1008 -23.69 8.95 -74.66
C GLU A 1008 -22.71 10.12 -74.95
N VAL A 1009 -22.56 11.07 -74.01
CA VAL A 1009 -21.75 12.30 -74.17
C VAL A 1009 -20.26 12.05 -74.29
N LEU A 1010 -19.71 11.12 -73.52
CA LEU A 1010 -18.26 10.93 -73.37
C LEU A 1010 -17.64 9.96 -74.38
N GLY A 1011 -18.44 9.47 -75.36
CA GLY A 1011 -17.94 8.81 -76.56
C GLY A 1011 -17.43 7.37 -76.40
N CYS A 1012 -17.80 6.64 -75.35
CA CYS A 1012 -17.41 5.22 -75.18
C CYS A 1012 -18.40 4.21 -75.80
N SER A 1013 -19.13 4.60 -76.85
CA SER A 1013 -20.06 3.70 -77.55
C SER A 1013 -20.00 3.86 -79.06
N GLN A 1014 -18.81 3.74 -79.65
CA GLN A 1014 -18.66 3.48 -81.09
C GLN A 1014 -17.72 2.33 -81.46
N GLU A 1015 -17.21 1.58 -80.49
CA GLU A 1015 -16.70 0.23 -80.75
C GLU A 1015 -17.40 -0.71 -79.77
N CYS A 1016 -18.62 -1.15 -80.15
CA CYS A 1016 -19.28 -2.29 -79.50
C CYS A 1016 -18.42 -3.53 -79.73
N ASP A 1017 -17.49 -3.78 -78.82
CA ASP A 1017 -16.83 -5.07 -78.71
C ASP A 1017 -17.91 -6.08 -78.24
N PRO A 1018 -18.23 -7.14 -79.01
CA PRO A 1018 -19.24 -8.14 -78.64
C PRO A 1018 -18.92 -8.89 -77.33
N ARG A 1019 -17.73 -8.69 -76.74
CA ARG A 1019 -17.37 -9.15 -75.39
C ARG A 1019 -18.20 -8.47 -74.29
N ASN A 1020 -18.61 -7.21 -74.47
CA ASN A 1020 -19.31 -6.44 -73.42
C ASN A 1020 -20.75 -6.89 -73.14
N GLU A 1021 -21.44 -7.55 -74.07
CA GLU A 1021 -22.79 -8.10 -73.83
C GLU A 1021 -22.73 -9.37 -72.97
N ASN A 1022 -21.79 -10.27 -73.28
CA ASN A 1022 -21.55 -11.48 -72.50
C ASN A 1022 -21.09 -11.15 -71.07
N ASP A 1023 -20.23 -10.15 -70.90
CA ASP A 1023 -19.75 -9.73 -69.58
C ASP A 1023 -20.87 -9.13 -68.71
N ARG A 1024 -21.82 -8.41 -69.32
CA ARG A 1024 -23.01 -7.89 -68.63
C ARG A 1024 -23.96 -9.02 -68.21
N GLU A 1025 -24.20 -10.01 -69.07
CA GLU A 1025 -25.06 -11.14 -68.75
C GLU A 1025 -24.43 -12.07 -67.70
N MET A 1026 -23.10 -12.22 -67.72
CA MET A 1026 -22.38 -12.94 -66.66
C MET A 1026 -22.43 -12.18 -65.34
N GLY A 1027 -22.23 -10.85 -65.37
CA GLY A 1027 -22.32 -9.98 -64.19
C GLY A 1027 -23.68 -10.01 -63.50
N THR A 1028 -24.78 -10.04 -64.26
CA THR A 1028 -26.14 -10.16 -63.70
C THR A 1028 -26.37 -11.52 -63.04
N LYS A 1029 -25.97 -12.62 -63.69
CA LYS A 1029 -26.09 -13.98 -63.11
C LYS A 1029 -25.28 -14.13 -61.82
N THR A 1030 -24.06 -13.56 -61.77
CA THR A 1030 -23.26 -13.57 -60.54
C THR A 1030 -23.88 -12.74 -59.44
N ALA A 1031 -24.45 -11.57 -59.76
CA ALA A 1031 -25.14 -10.72 -58.80
C ALA A 1031 -26.39 -11.39 -58.22
N GLU A 1032 -27.18 -12.09 -59.03
CA GLU A 1032 -28.32 -12.90 -58.57
C GLU A 1032 -27.89 -14.02 -57.61
N GLY A 1033 -26.75 -14.67 -57.90
CA GLY A 1033 -26.17 -15.67 -57.02
C GLY A 1033 -25.82 -15.11 -55.64
N PHE A 1034 -25.17 -13.94 -55.60
CA PHE A 1034 -24.84 -13.24 -54.35
C PHE A 1034 -26.09 -12.78 -53.59
N LEU A 1035 -27.12 -12.29 -54.29
CA LEU A 1035 -28.36 -11.86 -53.65
C LEU A 1035 -29.06 -13.02 -52.93
N LYS A 1036 -29.10 -14.22 -53.54
CA LYS A 1036 -29.72 -15.43 -52.95
C LYS A 1036 -29.05 -15.92 -51.66
N GLU A 1037 -27.78 -15.60 -51.45
CA GLU A 1037 -27.05 -16.01 -50.25
C GLU A 1037 -27.32 -15.16 -49.02
N LEU A 1038 -27.88 -13.96 -49.19
CA LEU A 1038 -28.25 -13.09 -48.09
C LEU A 1038 -29.40 -13.74 -47.29
N ARG A 1039 -29.14 -14.11 -46.03
CA ARG A 1039 -30.17 -14.69 -45.13
C ARG A 1039 -31.31 -13.68 -44.94
N HIS A 1040 -32.53 -14.06 -45.33
CA HIS A 1040 -33.71 -13.21 -45.21
C HIS A 1040 -33.98 -12.84 -43.73
N LYS A 1041 -33.84 -11.56 -43.37
CA LYS A 1041 -34.33 -10.98 -42.11
C LYS A 1041 -35.29 -9.82 -42.43
N PRO A 1042 -36.31 -9.55 -41.59
CA PRO A 1042 -37.31 -8.50 -41.85
C PRO A 1042 -36.75 -7.07 -41.91
N ARG A 1043 -35.55 -6.77 -41.38
CA ARG A 1043 -34.87 -5.47 -41.54
C ARG A 1043 -34.22 -5.28 -42.93
N LEU A 1044 -33.94 -6.37 -43.64
CA LEU A 1044 -33.23 -6.38 -44.92
C LEU A 1044 -34.16 -6.18 -46.12
N ASP A 1045 -35.48 -6.18 -45.90
CA ASP A 1045 -36.49 -6.22 -46.97
C ASP A 1045 -36.39 -5.03 -47.93
N HIS A 1046 -36.09 -3.81 -47.44
CA HIS A 1046 -35.98 -2.63 -48.31
C HIS A 1046 -34.70 -2.63 -49.18
N LYS A 1047 -33.51 -2.87 -48.59
CA LYS A 1047 -32.23 -2.90 -49.34
C LYS A 1047 -32.16 -4.10 -50.29
N TYR A 1048 -32.71 -5.24 -49.88
CA TYR A 1048 -32.82 -6.43 -50.71
C TYR A 1048 -33.68 -6.17 -51.95
N ARG A 1049 -34.91 -5.65 -51.77
CA ARG A 1049 -35.80 -5.28 -52.89
C ARG A 1049 -35.18 -4.23 -53.82
N LEU A 1050 -34.46 -3.27 -53.25
CA LEU A 1050 -33.75 -2.25 -54.03
C LEU A 1050 -32.70 -2.88 -54.95
N MET A 1051 -31.88 -3.79 -54.42
CA MET A 1051 -30.86 -4.50 -55.21
C MET A 1051 -31.45 -5.44 -56.25
N GLU A 1052 -32.48 -6.20 -55.88
CA GLU A 1052 -33.22 -7.04 -56.81
C GLU A 1052 -33.72 -6.22 -58.01
N SER A 1053 -34.29 -5.04 -57.73
CA SER A 1053 -34.77 -4.11 -58.77
C SER A 1053 -33.64 -3.58 -59.66
N PHE A 1054 -32.45 -3.32 -59.10
CA PHE A 1054 -31.27 -2.92 -59.88
C PHE A 1054 -30.70 -4.05 -60.76
N ILE A 1055 -30.75 -5.29 -60.29
CA ILE A 1055 -30.36 -6.47 -61.07
C ILE A 1055 -31.33 -6.66 -62.25
N MET A 1056 -32.64 -6.54 -62.01
CA MET A 1056 -33.66 -6.61 -63.07
C MET A 1056 -33.46 -5.53 -64.15
N LEU A 1057 -33.04 -4.33 -63.76
CA LEU A 1057 -32.78 -3.22 -64.67
C LEU A 1057 -31.61 -3.47 -65.64
N MET A 1058 -30.66 -4.34 -65.29
CA MET A 1058 -29.53 -4.70 -66.14
C MET A 1058 -29.83 -5.81 -67.15
N SER A 1059 -30.98 -6.47 -67.04
CA SER A 1059 -31.40 -7.48 -68.00
C SER A 1059 -31.78 -6.88 -69.35
N THR A 1060 -31.52 -7.61 -70.44
CA THR A 1060 -31.84 -7.18 -71.83
C THR A 1060 -33.34 -7.20 -72.14
N ASN A 1061 -34.17 -7.74 -71.23
CA ASN A 1061 -35.59 -7.90 -71.44
C ASN A 1061 -36.36 -6.63 -71.02
N ARG A 1062 -37.16 -6.10 -71.95
CA ARG A 1062 -37.97 -4.90 -71.71
C ARG A 1062 -39.03 -5.09 -70.61
N GLY A 1063 -39.54 -6.31 -70.42
CA GLY A 1063 -40.54 -6.63 -69.41
C GLY A 1063 -40.02 -6.55 -67.98
N SER A 1064 -38.81 -7.08 -67.74
CA SER A 1064 -38.13 -6.98 -66.44
C SER A 1064 -37.72 -5.55 -66.12
N VAL A 1065 -37.32 -4.74 -67.11
CA VAL A 1065 -37.08 -3.30 -66.92
C VAL A 1065 -38.36 -2.55 -66.49
N GLN A 1066 -39.52 -2.92 -67.03
CA GLN A 1066 -40.81 -2.37 -66.58
C GLN A 1066 -41.19 -2.80 -65.17
N GLN A 1067 -40.95 -4.07 -64.81
CA GLN A 1067 -41.17 -4.55 -63.44
C GLN A 1067 -40.23 -3.88 -62.43
N ALA A 1068 -38.96 -3.68 -62.79
CA ALA A 1068 -38.01 -2.91 -61.99
C ALA A 1068 -38.51 -1.47 -61.79
N LEU A 1069 -39.02 -0.84 -62.85
CA LEU A 1069 -39.60 0.50 -62.76
C LEU A 1069 -40.81 0.55 -61.81
N THR A 1070 -41.71 -0.44 -61.85
CA THR A 1070 -42.85 -0.50 -60.93
C THR A 1070 -42.40 -0.68 -59.48
N ASN A 1071 -41.38 -1.50 -59.23
CA ASN A 1071 -40.80 -1.69 -57.90
C ASN A 1071 -40.16 -0.39 -57.38
N PHE A 1072 -39.38 0.30 -58.22
CA PHE A 1072 -38.79 1.59 -57.86
C PHE A 1072 -39.86 2.65 -57.57
N LEU A 1073 -40.91 2.74 -58.38
CA LEU A 1073 -41.99 3.70 -58.14
C LEU A 1073 -42.74 3.41 -56.84
N GLY A 1074 -43.04 2.14 -56.55
CA GLY A 1074 -43.65 1.71 -55.29
C GLY A 1074 -42.80 2.00 -54.05
N MET A 1075 -41.47 2.14 -54.20
CA MET A 1075 -40.55 2.59 -53.15
C MET A 1075 -40.46 4.11 -53.02
N THR A 1076 -41.05 4.88 -53.95
CA THR A 1076 -40.97 6.36 -53.99
C THR A 1076 -42.32 7.07 -53.78
N GLU A 1077 -43.44 6.35 -53.86
CA GLU A 1077 -44.80 6.90 -53.76
C GLU A 1077 -45.43 6.60 -52.38
N THR A 1078 -45.39 7.57 -51.47
CA THR A 1078 -46.19 7.61 -50.23
C THR A 1078 -46.79 9.00 -50.01
N LYS A 1079 -47.88 9.08 -49.25
CA LYS A 1079 -48.77 10.25 -49.13
C LYS A 1079 -48.16 11.48 -48.44
N ASP A 1080 -47.01 11.34 -47.79
CA ASP A 1080 -46.26 12.43 -47.16
C ASP A 1080 -45.04 12.75 -48.04
N SER A 1081 -44.78 14.02 -48.32
CA SER A 1081 -43.87 14.49 -49.39
C SER A 1081 -42.37 14.20 -49.18
N GLU A 1082 -42.00 13.22 -48.37
CA GLU A 1082 -40.63 12.82 -48.10
C GLU A 1082 -40.20 11.69 -49.05
N VAL A 1083 -39.05 11.86 -49.68
CA VAL A 1083 -38.44 10.85 -50.54
C VAL A 1083 -37.92 9.72 -49.64
N ILE A 1084 -38.53 8.53 -49.70
CA ILE A 1084 -38.14 7.37 -48.88
C ILE A 1084 -36.77 6.81 -49.26
N SER A 1085 -36.42 6.81 -50.55
CA SER A 1085 -35.17 6.21 -51.03
C SER A 1085 -34.62 6.92 -52.25
N VAL A 1086 -33.45 7.56 -52.09
CA VAL A 1086 -32.71 8.18 -53.21
C VAL A 1086 -32.26 7.11 -54.21
N GLY A 1087 -31.89 5.92 -53.73
CA GLY A 1087 -31.55 4.78 -54.58
C GLY A 1087 -32.69 4.37 -55.51
N ALA A 1088 -33.93 4.35 -55.02
CA ALA A 1088 -35.09 4.03 -55.86
C ALA A 1088 -35.37 5.13 -56.91
N LEU A 1089 -35.18 6.40 -56.56
CA LEU A 1089 -35.26 7.51 -57.53
C LEU A 1089 -34.22 7.35 -58.64
N PHE A 1090 -32.97 7.04 -58.28
CA PHE A 1090 -31.91 6.77 -59.26
C PHE A 1090 -32.28 5.61 -60.19
N GLY A 1091 -32.74 4.50 -59.61
CA GLY A 1091 -33.20 3.32 -60.35
C GLY A 1091 -34.34 3.63 -61.32
N SER A 1092 -35.35 4.39 -60.88
CA SER A 1092 -36.47 4.82 -61.73
C SER A 1092 -36.03 5.72 -62.88
N ALA A 1093 -35.14 6.69 -62.62
CA ALA A 1093 -34.61 7.58 -63.65
C ALA A 1093 -33.82 6.79 -64.71
N ARG A 1094 -33.00 5.84 -64.26
CA ARG A 1094 -32.22 4.97 -65.15
C ARG A 1094 -33.12 4.04 -65.97
N ALA A 1095 -34.18 3.48 -65.38
CA ALA A 1095 -35.17 2.69 -66.10
C ALA A 1095 -35.88 3.52 -67.19
N TYR A 1096 -36.26 4.76 -66.88
CA TYR A 1096 -36.83 5.68 -67.87
C TYR A 1096 -35.87 5.99 -69.01
N LEU A 1097 -34.56 6.12 -68.76
CA LEU A 1097 -33.56 6.33 -69.81
C LEU A 1097 -33.41 5.10 -70.71
N ILE A 1098 -33.34 3.89 -70.14
CA ILE A 1098 -33.30 2.63 -70.91
C ILE A 1098 -34.56 2.48 -71.79
N LEU A 1099 -35.71 2.88 -71.27
CA LEU A 1099 -36.98 2.92 -72.00
C LEU A 1099 -37.12 4.12 -72.96
N LYS A 1100 -36.05 4.93 -73.13
CA LYS A 1100 -35.98 6.13 -73.99
C LYS A 1100 -36.96 7.26 -73.62
N GLN A 1101 -37.43 7.32 -72.36
CA GLN A 1101 -38.32 8.35 -71.82
C GLN A 1101 -37.54 9.44 -71.04
N VAL A 1102 -36.65 10.16 -71.74
CA VAL A 1102 -35.74 11.16 -71.15
C VAL A 1102 -36.43 12.26 -70.31
N PRO A 1103 -37.59 12.84 -70.72
CA PRO A 1103 -38.24 13.89 -69.92
C PRO A 1103 -38.69 13.43 -68.53
N LYS A 1104 -39.20 12.19 -68.44
CA LYS A 1104 -39.63 11.59 -67.16
C LYS A 1104 -38.44 11.26 -66.27
N ALA A 1105 -37.36 10.74 -66.84
CA ALA A 1105 -36.11 10.52 -66.11
C ALA A 1105 -35.61 11.83 -65.47
N LYS A 1106 -35.59 12.93 -66.24
CA LYS A 1106 -35.18 14.25 -65.76
C LYS A 1106 -36.08 14.78 -64.64
N ALA A 1107 -37.40 14.54 -64.73
CA ALA A 1107 -38.33 14.95 -63.69
C ALA A 1107 -38.03 14.27 -62.35
N GLN A 1108 -37.72 12.97 -62.36
CA GLN A 1108 -37.33 12.24 -61.15
C GLN A 1108 -36.00 12.76 -60.57
N LEU A 1109 -34.99 12.97 -61.40
CA LEU A 1109 -33.68 13.48 -60.96
C LEU A 1109 -33.76 14.91 -60.36
N LYS A 1110 -34.65 15.76 -60.88
CA LYS A 1110 -34.85 17.11 -60.32
C LYS A 1110 -35.39 17.12 -58.89
N ARG A 1111 -36.11 16.08 -58.46
CA ARG A 1111 -36.60 15.95 -57.08
C ARG A 1111 -35.45 15.84 -56.07
N VAL A 1112 -34.28 15.37 -56.53
CA VAL A 1112 -33.10 15.13 -55.69
C VAL A 1112 -32.30 16.41 -55.40
N LEU A 1113 -32.48 17.48 -56.18
CA LEU A 1113 -31.70 18.73 -56.02
C LEU A 1113 -31.96 19.44 -54.68
N GLY A 1114 -33.12 19.23 -54.05
CA GLY A 1114 -33.46 19.80 -52.74
C GLY A 1114 -33.32 18.83 -51.57
N TYR A 1115 -32.85 17.61 -51.80
CA TYR A 1115 -32.70 16.60 -50.75
C TYR A 1115 -31.44 16.85 -49.92
N THR A 1116 -31.53 16.68 -48.61
CA THR A 1116 -30.39 16.88 -47.71
C THR A 1116 -29.36 15.79 -47.92
N TRP A 1117 -28.10 16.18 -48.05
CA TRP A 1117 -27.02 15.23 -48.20
C TRP A 1117 -26.84 14.42 -46.91
N THR A 1118 -26.88 13.09 -47.02
CA THR A 1118 -26.61 12.14 -45.94
C THR A 1118 -25.58 11.12 -46.42
N LEU A 1119 -24.75 10.60 -45.51
CA LEU A 1119 -23.71 9.62 -45.86
C LEU A 1119 -24.28 8.28 -46.36
N GLU A 1120 -25.45 7.87 -45.86
CA GLU A 1120 -26.09 6.63 -46.30
C GLU A 1120 -26.58 6.69 -47.75
N ASP A 1121 -27.09 7.85 -48.18
CA ASP A 1121 -27.57 8.09 -49.54
C ASP A 1121 -26.51 8.72 -50.46
N ALA A 1122 -25.32 9.03 -49.95
CA ALA A 1122 -24.32 9.86 -50.63
C ALA A 1122 -23.94 9.33 -52.02
N ASP A 1123 -23.74 8.02 -52.17
CA ASP A 1123 -23.36 7.41 -53.44
C ASP A 1123 -24.49 7.47 -54.48
N TYR A 1124 -25.75 7.31 -54.04
CA TYR A 1124 -26.91 7.44 -54.93
C TYR A 1124 -27.21 8.89 -55.28
N LEU A 1125 -27.00 9.82 -54.35
CA LEU A 1125 -27.11 11.26 -54.58
C LEU A 1125 -26.11 11.72 -55.64
N GLU A 1126 -24.85 11.31 -55.50
CA GLU A 1126 -23.80 11.60 -56.48
C GLU A 1126 -24.15 11.05 -57.86
N LYS A 1127 -24.58 9.78 -57.95
CA LYS A 1127 -25.00 9.16 -59.21
C LYS A 1127 -26.19 9.88 -59.86
N CYS A 1128 -27.17 10.33 -59.06
CA CYS A 1128 -28.29 11.14 -59.56
C CYS A 1128 -27.81 12.47 -60.15
N TRP A 1129 -26.92 13.18 -59.45
CA TRP A 1129 -26.38 14.46 -59.90
C TRP A 1129 -25.54 14.31 -61.17
N LEU A 1130 -24.67 13.31 -61.25
CA LEU A 1130 -23.87 13.03 -62.44
C LEU A 1130 -24.73 12.64 -63.65
N LEU A 1131 -25.78 11.84 -63.44
CA LEU A 1131 -26.73 11.50 -64.51
C LEU A 1131 -27.50 12.73 -65.01
N LEU A 1132 -27.86 13.64 -64.10
CA LEU A 1132 -28.51 14.90 -64.46
C LEU A 1132 -27.56 15.85 -65.22
N VAL A 1133 -26.28 15.89 -64.83
CA VAL A 1133 -25.21 16.61 -65.56
C VAL A 1133 -25.11 16.11 -66.99
N ASP A 1134 -25.06 14.79 -67.19
CA ASP A 1134 -24.98 14.19 -68.53
C ASP A 1134 -26.16 14.64 -69.43
N LEU A 1135 -27.37 14.60 -68.90
CA LEU A 1135 -28.57 15.09 -69.59
C LEU A 1135 -28.52 16.59 -69.90
N TYR A 1136 -27.93 17.41 -69.03
CA TYR A 1136 -27.77 18.84 -69.29
C TYR A 1136 -26.72 19.13 -70.36
N ILE A 1137 -25.61 18.39 -70.38
CA ILE A 1137 -24.57 18.53 -71.40
C ILE A 1137 -25.12 18.16 -72.79
N ASN A 1138 -25.89 17.06 -72.87
CA ASN A 1138 -26.62 16.66 -74.08
C ASN A 1138 -27.60 17.73 -74.58
N GLN A 1139 -28.20 18.50 -73.67
CA GLN A 1139 -29.11 19.61 -74.00
C GLN A 1139 -28.39 20.95 -74.24
N GLY A 1140 -27.06 21.00 -74.16
CA GLY A 1140 -26.26 22.23 -74.30
C GLY A 1140 -26.34 23.19 -73.11
N LYS A 1141 -26.88 22.77 -71.97
CA LYS A 1141 -27.04 23.59 -70.75
C LYS A 1141 -25.81 23.52 -69.85
N ASN A 1142 -24.68 24.03 -70.35
CA ASN A 1142 -23.37 23.88 -69.70
C ASN A 1142 -23.28 24.56 -68.32
N ASP A 1143 -23.92 25.72 -68.13
CA ASP A 1143 -23.87 26.43 -66.84
C ASP A 1143 -24.52 25.62 -65.71
N GLN A 1144 -25.70 25.04 -65.98
CA GLN A 1144 -26.42 24.19 -65.03
C GLN A 1144 -25.67 22.87 -64.74
N ALA A 1145 -24.96 22.34 -65.73
CA ALA A 1145 -24.06 21.21 -65.53
C ALA A 1145 -22.88 21.60 -64.62
N SER A 1146 -22.27 22.77 -64.84
CA SER A 1146 -21.13 23.25 -64.05
C SER A 1146 -21.47 23.50 -62.57
N THR A 1147 -22.70 23.97 -62.27
CA THR A 1147 -23.13 24.21 -60.88
C THR A 1147 -23.33 22.90 -60.15
N ILE A 1148 -23.95 21.90 -60.78
CA ILE A 1148 -24.15 20.57 -60.19
C ILE A 1148 -22.80 19.84 -60.04
N LEU A 1149 -21.87 20.01 -60.98
CA LEU A 1149 -20.52 19.45 -60.83
C LEU A 1149 -19.76 20.06 -59.65
N ARG A 1150 -19.91 21.36 -59.41
CA ARG A 1150 -19.37 22.02 -58.22
C ARG A 1150 -19.98 21.48 -56.92
N THR A 1151 -21.28 21.23 -56.88
CA THR A 1151 -21.93 20.62 -55.70
C THR A 1151 -21.47 19.18 -55.48
N VAL A 1152 -21.28 18.40 -56.55
CA VAL A 1152 -20.72 17.04 -56.46
C VAL A 1152 -19.32 17.09 -55.84
N LEU A 1153 -18.42 17.94 -56.36
CA LEU A 1153 -17.05 18.05 -55.88
C LEU A 1153 -16.94 18.64 -54.45
N GLN A 1154 -17.93 19.41 -54.00
CA GLN A 1154 -17.99 19.90 -52.62
C GLN A 1154 -18.23 18.76 -51.61
N HIS A 1155 -19.06 17.77 -51.98
CA HIS A 1155 -19.40 16.64 -51.12
C HIS A 1155 -18.50 15.42 -51.35
N ASN A 1156 -18.05 15.19 -52.58
CA ASN A 1156 -17.10 14.15 -52.94
C ASN A 1156 -15.99 14.72 -53.85
N ALA A 1157 -14.87 15.09 -53.22
CA ALA A 1157 -13.68 15.61 -53.89
C ALA A 1157 -12.89 14.50 -54.63
N SER A 1158 -13.28 13.22 -54.50
CA SER A 1158 -12.66 12.10 -55.22
C SER A 1158 -13.48 11.61 -56.42
N SER A 1159 -14.55 12.32 -56.80
CA SER A 1159 -15.39 11.90 -57.93
C SER A 1159 -14.63 11.99 -59.26
N THR A 1160 -14.12 10.86 -59.73
CA THR A 1160 -13.39 10.77 -61.01
C THR A 1160 -14.25 11.22 -62.20
N LYS A 1161 -15.54 10.87 -62.16
CA LYS A 1161 -16.51 11.25 -63.19
C LYS A 1161 -16.86 12.73 -63.17
N ALA A 1162 -16.95 13.37 -62.00
CA ALA A 1162 -17.15 14.81 -61.93
C ALA A 1162 -15.99 15.56 -62.60
N PHE A 1163 -14.75 15.16 -62.31
CA PHE A 1163 -13.55 15.72 -62.96
C PHE A 1163 -13.50 15.43 -64.47
N GLU A 1164 -13.96 14.26 -64.90
CA GLU A 1164 -14.05 13.93 -66.33
C GLU A 1164 -15.06 14.85 -67.05
N TYR A 1165 -16.23 15.09 -66.46
CA TYR A 1165 -17.24 15.99 -67.03
C TYR A 1165 -16.82 17.46 -67.00
N THR A 1166 -16.16 17.94 -65.94
CA THR A 1166 -15.58 19.31 -65.93
C THR A 1166 -14.47 19.43 -66.98
N GLY A 1167 -13.59 18.44 -67.09
CA GLY A 1167 -12.57 18.39 -68.15
C GLY A 1167 -13.19 18.46 -69.55
N TYR A 1168 -14.24 17.69 -69.79
CA TYR A 1168 -14.97 17.70 -71.07
C TYR A 1168 -15.67 19.02 -71.37
N LEU A 1169 -16.27 19.68 -70.37
CA LEU A 1169 -16.83 21.02 -70.52
C LEU A 1169 -15.74 22.04 -70.88
N CYS A 1170 -14.58 21.98 -70.22
CA CYS A 1170 -13.43 22.82 -70.55
C CYS A 1170 -12.88 22.55 -71.96
N GLU A 1171 -12.87 21.30 -72.43
CA GLU A 1171 -12.51 20.95 -73.82
C GLU A 1171 -13.47 21.59 -74.82
N ARG A 1172 -14.78 21.54 -74.58
CA ARG A 1172 -15.79 22.19 -75.42
C ARG A 1172 -15.63 23.72 -75.46
N GLU A 1173 -15.15 24.29 -74.35
CA GLU A 1173 -14.80 25.72 -74.24
C GLU A 1173 -13.39 26.05 -74.74
N GLN A 1174 -12.62 25.07 -75.24
CA GLN A 1174 -11.23 25.21 -75.68
C GLN A 1174 -10.24 25.69 -74.59
N LYS A 1175 -10.57 25.50 -73.32
CA LYS A 1175 -9.69 25.78 -72.17
C LYS A 1175 -8.80 24.57 -71.86
N TRP A 1176 -7.80 24.35 -72.72
CA TRP A 1176 -6.95 23.14 -72.68
C TRP A 1176 -6.16 22.97 -71.37
N ILE A 1177 -5.72 24.06 -70.74
CA ILE A 1177 -4.94 24.01 -69.48
C ILE A 1177 -5.82 23.53 -68.33
N ASP A 1178 -7.01 24.11 -68.18
CA ASP A 1178 -7.96 23.73 -67.14
C ASP A 1178 -8.51 22.32 -67.39
N ALA A 1179 -8.75 21.95 -68.65
CA ALA A 1179 -9.12 20.59 -69.02
C ALA A 1179 -8.04 19.58 -68.63
N ALA A 1180 -6.77 19.86 -68.94
CA ALA A 1180 -5.64 19.01 -68.56
C ALA A 1180 -5.51 18.87 -67.03
N ALA A 1181 -5.75 19.94 -66.27
CA ALA A 1181 -5.71 19.88 -64.79
C ALA A 1181 -6.81 18.96 -64.24
N ASN A 1182 -8.05 19.11 -64.71
CA ASN A 1182 -9.17 18.26 -64.27
C ASN A 1182 -8.97 16.79 -64.67
N TYR A 1183 -8.51 16.51 -65.90
CA TYR A 1183 -8.21 15.14 -66.31
C TYR A 1183 -7.02 14.55 -65.55
N ASN A 1184 -6.02 15.36 -65.17
CA ASN A 1184 -4.91 14.89 -64.34
C ASN A 1184 -5.37 14.50 -62.95
N GLU A 1185 -6.30 15.26 -62.36
CA GLU A 1185 -6.92 14.89 -61.07
C GLU A 1185 -7.72 13.59 -61.17
N ALA A 1186 -8.55 13.44 -62.20
CA ALA A 1186 -9.25 12.19 -62.47
C ALA A 1186 -8.28 11.01 -62.69
N TRP A 1187 -7.14 11.27 -63.34
CA TRP A 1187 -6.09 10.29 -63.62
C TRP A 1187 -5.35 9.85 -62.34
N ARG A 1188 -5.08 10.80 -61.44
CA ARG A 1188 -4.46 10.57 -60.14
C ARG A 1188 -5.38 9.74 -59.23
N LEU A 1189 -6.65 10.13 -59.12
CA LEU A 1189 -7.64 9.47 -58.26
C LEU A 1189 -7.92 8.02 -58.68
N SER A 1190 -7.79 7.70 -59.98
CA SER A 1190 -7.91 6.34 -60.51
C SER A 1190 -6.59 5.54 -60.51
N LYS A 1191 -5.57 5.98 -59.75
CA LYS A 1191 -4.22 5.38 -59.70
C LYS A 1191 -3.61 5.13 -61.08
N HIS A 1192 -3.90 5.98 -62.06
CA HIS A 1192 -3.42 5.88 -63.44
C HIS A 1192 -3.85 4.61 -64.20
N ARG A 1193 -5.01 4.02 -63.86
CA ARG A 1193 -5.45 2.74 -64.42
C ARG A 1193 -6.48 2.83 -65.56
N ASN A 1194 -7.28 3.90 -65.61
CA ASN A 1194 -8.34 4.07 -66.62
C ASN A 1194 -7.85 4.64 -67.98
N PRO A 1195 -7.59 3.82 -69.00
CA PRO A 1195 -6.90 4.26 -70.21
C PRO A 1195 -7.65 5.35 -71.00
N SER A 1196 -8.98 5.45 -70.85
CA SER A 1196 -9.79 6.50 -71.47
C SER A 1196 -9.44 7.90 -70.95
N ILE A 1197 -9.26 8.05 -69.63
CA ILE A 1197 -8.86 9.29 -68.98
C ILE A 1197 -7.41 9.62 -69.34
N GLY A 1198 -6.53 8.61 -69.32
CA GLY A 1198 -5.13 8.77 -69.73
C GLY A 1198 -4.98 9.26 -71.18
N TYR A 1199 -5.81 8.74 -72.10
CA TYR A 1199 -5.85 9.21 -73.48
C TYR A 1199 -6.31 10.68 -73.59
N LYS A 1200 -7.42 11.05 -72.94
CA LYS A 1200 -7.92 12.43 -72.91
C LYS A 1200 -6.89 13.38 -72.30
N LEU A 1201 -6.24 12.97 -71.22
CA LEU A 1201 -5.16 13.75 -70.59
C LEU A 1201 -3.97 13.96 -71.53
N ALA A 1202 -3.47 12.90 -72.16
CA ALA A 1202 -2.36 12.99 -73.11
C ALA A 1202 -2.70 13.86 -74.33
N TYR A 1203 -3.95 13.77 -74.82
CA TYR A 1203 -4.44 14.64 -75.88
C TYR A 1203 -4.44 16.12 -75.47
N ASN A 1204 -4.92 16.45 -74.27
CA ASN A 1204 -4.88 17.82 -73.75
C ASN A 1204 -3.45 18.32 -73.51
N TYR A 1205 -2.55 17.48 -72.98
CA TYR A 1205 -1.14 17.86 -72.83
C TYR A 1205 -0.43 18.11 -74.16
N LEU A 1206 -0.76 17.35 -75.22
CA LEU A 1206 -0.28 17.63 -76.57
C LEU A 1206 -0.76 19.00 -77.06
N LYS A 1207 -2.03 19.38 -76.80
CA LYS A 1207 -2.58 20.70 -77.15
C LYS A 1207 -1.96 21.84 -76.33
N CYS A 1208 -1.67 21.60 -75.06
CA CYS A 1208 -0.98 22.54 -74.17
C CYS A 1208 0.54 22.64 -74.39
N ARG A 1209 1.12 21.86 -75.32
CA ARG A 1209 2.57 21.72 -75.55
C ARG A 1209 3.37 21.22 -74.33
N LYS A 1210 2.73 20.51 -73.40
CA LYS A 1210 3.40 19.78 -72.30
C LYS A 1210 3.85 18.41 -72.78
N LEU A 1211 4.90 18.41 -73.61
CA LEU A 1211 5.28 17.25 -74.43
C LEU A 1211 5.88 16.10 -73.60
N PHE A 1212 6.63 16.39 -72.53
CA PHE A 1212 7.23 15.37 -71.67
C PHE A 1212 6.17 14.62 -70.86
N GLU A 1213 5.28 15.35 -70.19
CA GLU A 1213 4.18 14.79 -69.41
C GLU A 1213 3.21 14.01 -70.30
N CYS A 1214 2.98 14.48 -71.53
CA CYS A 1214 2.21 13.76 -72.54
C CYS A 1214 2.81 12.37 -72.86
N ILE A 1215 4.13 12.32 -73.10
CA ILE A 1215 4.83 11.07 -73.40
C ILE A 1215 4.81 10.12 -72.19
N GLU A 1216 5.00 10.65 -70.98
CA GLU A 1216 4.94 9.87 -69.75
C GLU A 1216 3.57 9.21 -69.55
N VAL A 1217 2.48 9.97 -69.71
CA VAL A 1217 1.12 9.43 -69.62
C VAL A 1217 0.89 8.35 -70.69
N CYS A 1218 1.33 8.59 -71.92
CA CYS A 1218 1.22 7.60 -72.99
C CYS A 1218 2.00 6.30 -72.68
N HIS A 1219 3.18 6.40 -72.06
CA HIS A 1219 3.94 5.23 -71.62
C HIS A 1219 3.21 4.44 -70.54
N ARG A 1220 2.72 5.12 -69.49
CA ARG A 1220 1.97 4.45 -68.40
C ARG A 1220 0.70 3.75 -68.91
N VAL A 1221 -0.02 4.37 -69.86
CA VAL A 1221 -1.21 3.73 -70.47
C VAL A 1221 -0.82 2.49 -71.28
N LEU A 1222 0.27 2.55 -72.06
CA LEU A 1222 0.74 1.42 -72.88
C LEU A 1222 1.39 0.30 -72.05
N GLU A 1223 1.91 0.58 -70.86
CA GLU A 1223 2.38 -0.45 -69.92
C GLU A 1223 1.23 -1.34 -69.44
N LEU A 1224 0.09 -0.73 -69.09
CA LEU A 1224 -1.09 -1.45 -68.63
C LEU A 1224 -1.91 -2.04 -69.78
N TYR A 1225 -1.97 -1.34 -70.92
CA TYR A 1225 -2.74 -1.72 -72.10
C TYR A 1225 -1.90 -1.59 -73.38
N PRO A 1226 -1.05 -2.60 -73.69
CA PRO A 1226 -0.12 -2.53 -74.84
C PRO A 1226 -0.80 -2.33 -76.20
N ASN A 1227 -2.05 -2.78 -76.33
CA ASN A 1227 -2.84 -2.73 -77.55
C ASN A 1227 -3.87 -1.59 -77.56
N TYR A 1228 -3.79 -0.61 -76.65
CA TYR A 1228 -4.77 0.48 -76.60
C TYR A 1228 -4.77 1.26 -77.94
N PRO A 1229 -5.92 1.33 -78.66
CA PRO A 1229 -5.93 1.85 -80.01
C PRO A 1229 -5.49 3.32 -80.05
N ARG A 1230 -4.79 3.70 -81.13
CA ARG A 1230 -4.53 5.08 -81.56
C ARG A 1230 -3.64 5.96 -80.66
N ILE A 1231 -3.39 5.65 -79.38
CA ILE A 1231 -2.57 6.52 -78.49
C ILE A 1231 -1.10 6.67 -78.93
N LYS A 1232 -0.47 5.59 -79.40
CA LYS A 1232 0.94 5.60 -79.85
C LYS A 1232 1.12 6.44 -81.12
N ARG A 1233 0.29 6.20 -82.14
CA ARG A 1233 0.37 6.88 -83.44
C ARG A 1233 -0.17 8.31 -83.40
N GLU A 1234 -1.29 8.55 -82.72
CA GLU A 1234 -1.98 9.85 -82.81
C GLU A 1234 -1.47 10.88 -81.82
N ILE A 1235 -0.87 10.45 -80.71
CA ILE A 1235 -0.43 11.32 -79.61
C ILE A 1235 1.08 11.18 -79.38
N MET A 1236 1.57 9.99 -79.00
CA MET A 1236 2.98 9.81 -78.58
C MET A 1236 3.99 10.13 -79.70
N ASP A 1237 3.79 9.61 -80.91
CA ASP A 1237 4.71 9.85 -82.02
C ASP A 1237 4.68 11.32 -82.48
N LYS A 1238 3.52 11.99 -82.39
CA LYS A 1238 3.40 13.43 -82.67
C LYS A 1238 4.08 14.29 -81.60
N ALA A 1239 3.95 13.93 -80.33
CA ALA A 1239 4.65 14.59 -79.23
C ALA A 1239 6.17 14.46 -79.40
N ARG A 1240 6.67 13.27 -79.75
CA ARG A 1240 8.10 13.02 -80.03
C ARG A 1240 8.61 13.79 -81.23
N ALA A 1241 7.82 13.89 -82.30
CA ALA A 1241 8.17 14.71 -83.46
C ALA A 1241 8.25 16.19 -83.09
N ALA A 1242 7.30 16.69 -82.28
CA ALA A 1242 7.26 18.08 -81.80
C ALA A 1242 8.38 18.46 -80.81
N ILE A 1243 9.05 17.49 -80.18
CA ILE A 1243 10.27 17.74 -79.35
C ILE A 1243 11.51 17.89 -80.24
N ARG A 1244 11.51 17.26 -81.42
CA ARG A 1244 12.65 17.27 -82.37
C ARG A 1244 12.66 18.50 -83.29
N THR A 1245 11.54 19.21 -83.37
CA THR A 1245 11.35 20.50 -84.07
C THR A 1245 11.42 21.63 -83.07
#